data_AF-A0A7C3T554-F1
#
_entry.id   AF-A0A7C3T554-F1
#
_cell.length_a   1.000
_cell.length_b   1.000
_cell.length_c   1.000
_cell.angle_alpha   90.00
_cell.angle_beta   90.00
_cell.angle_gamma   90.00
#
_symmetry.space_group_name_H-M   'P 1'
#
loop_
_entity.id
_entity.type
_entity.pdbx_description
1 polymer ?
#
loop_
_entity_poly.entity_id
_entity_poly.type
_entity_poly.pdbx_seq_one_letter_code
_entity_poly.pdbx_strand_id
1 'polypeptide(L)'
;MAQESYHKYDASSIKILGGLEAVRKRPDMYIGDRGINGLHHLVYEVLDNAIDEAMAGECNAIVVKIQADGSCSVEDNGRGIPVDIHKEAKVSALQVVMCTLHAGGKFDQTSYKVAGGLHGVGVSVVNALSEWLEVEVYRDGRHYFFECERGKPKGPVKDIGPSSKRGTKVTFKPDEEIFGDLEFQYDTLAKRIRELAYLNPGLQITFQDDRSKKKEVYKFDEGLKAFIRHLNEGKTCLHDDVIYLSKYDADSRMSCEVAMQYNDGYTENVLVYANNIRNIDGGTHLSGFRTALTRTMNFYAKNNNLLKEGQVTTGEDFREGLTAVVSVRVPDPHFEAQTKVRLTNPEVGSFVEAVVNEQLGHYLEEHPTEARKIISKAIQAAAAREAARKARELTRRKGALSSANLPGKLWDCAERERGKTEIFIVEGDSAGGSAKAGRDRNIQAILPLKGKILNVEKARLEKMLAHDEIRTLISALGTGIGTDEFDPDKCRYGKIILMTDADVDGAHIRTLLLTFFYRQMPELIERQMVYIAQPPLYEVRAKGQKKSEYVLTEQEMKKRMTSWGLKGARLVVRDGIAAGRAGQARPDKVKVRSIEGPDLENLVRYLSDIERISAMLSRRGIDLRQFISRYYDGKRLPAYLIRIGNTEEVFFDGADYNKRIDELGEGEYQAEELHEITRINQINEVLKRQFDLDIGDYLLKEERTVAGEALPTKFQLVSGEDSHDLPSLGDICPALRQIGGKGIEIKRFKGLGEMNAEQLWETTMNPQTRTLLRVRIDDAGEADRLFSILMGDDVEQRRDFIRDHALEVQYLDV
;
A
#
# COMPACT_ATOMS: atom_id res chain seq x y z
N MET A 1 40.81 33.76 6.15
CA MET A 1 40.40 32.83 7.23
C MET A 1 39.08 33.34 7.76
N ALA A 2 37.96 32.73 7.37
CA ALA A 2 36.66 33.08 7.89
C ALA A 2 36.52 32.46 9.29
N GLN A 3 36.19 33.28 10.28
CA GLN A 3 35.90 32.83 11.65
C GLN A 3 34.58 32.07 11.64
N GLU A 4 34.63 30.76 11.86
CA GLU A 4 33.45 29.97 12.20
C GLU A 4 32.95 30.41 13.58
N SER A 5 31.73 30.97 13.62
CA SER A 5 31.03 31.26 14.85
C SER A 5 30.64 29.94 15.52
N TYR A 6 31.36 29.55 16.57
CA TYR A 6 30.96 28.44 17.42
C TYR A 6 29.63 28.78 18.11
N HIS A 7 28.56 28.04 17.76
CA HIS A 7 27.32 28.09 18.52
C HIS A 7 27.58 27.60 19.95
N LYS A 8 27.29 28.47 20.91
CA LYS A 8 27.46 28.19 22.34
C LYS A 8 26.46 27.10 22.76
N TYR A 9 26.94 25.89 23.04
CA TYR A 9 26.11 24.78 23.55
C TYR A 9 25.92 24.97 25.06
N ASP A 10 24.82 25.62 25.42
CA ASP A 10 24.41 25.85 26.81
C ASP A 10 23.02 25.24 27.11
N ALA A 11 22.50 25.43 28.32
CA ALA A 11 21.20 24.88 28.72
C ALA A 11 20.04 25.33 27.80
N SER A 12 20.14 26.51 27.15
CA SER A 12 19.11 26.97 26.20
C SER A 12 19.13 26.21 24.87
N SER A 13 20.21 25.46 24.59
CA SER A 13 20.30 24.53 23.46
C SER A 13 19.53 23.22 23.69
N ILE A 14 19.15 22.92 24.95
CA ILE A 14 18.34 21.75 25.28
C ILE A 14 16.85 22.09 25.06
N LYS A 15 16.26 21.55 23.99
CA LYS A 15 14.83 21.68 23.71
C LYS A 15 14.06 20.48 24.27
N ILE A 16 13.17 20.74 25.23
CA ILE A 16 12.21 19.75 25.71
C ILE A 16 11.01 19.77 24.75
N LEU A 17 10.72 18.63 24.12
CA LEU A 17 9.54 18.44 23.29
C LEU A 17 8.50 17.70 24.13
N GLY A 18 7.41 18.37 24.47
CA GLY A 18 6.32 17.78 25.27
C GLY A 18 5.19 17.24 24.40
N GLY A 19 4.58 16.14 24.84
CA GLY A 19 3.34 15.60 24.27
C GLY A 19 3.41 15.32 22.76
N LEU A 20 2.34 15.67 22.04
CA LEU A 20 2.19 15.39 20.61
C LEU A 20 3.15 16.18 19.70
N GLU A 21 3.78 17.26 20.19
CA GLU A 21 4.81 17.96 19.41
C GLU A 21 6.06 17.10 19.19
N ALA A 22 6.40 16.25 20.17
CA ALA A 22 7.49 15.28 20.03
C ALA A 22 7.20 14.26 18.93
N VAL A 23 5.95 13.78 18.86
CA VAL A 23 5.48 12.84 17.83
C VAL A 23 5.63 13.45 16.44
N ARG A 24 5.15 14.69 16.23
CA ARG A 24 5.27 15.37 14.92
C ARG A 24 6.71 15.62 14.48
N LYS A 25 7.64 15.89 15.41
CA LYS A 25 9.06 16.09 15.08
C LYS A 25 9.78 14.77 14.77
N ARG A 26 9.35 13.67 15.38
CA ARG A 26 9.98 12.34 15.25
C ARG A 26 8.92 11.24 14.99
N PRO A 27 8.15 11.34 13.89
CA PRO A 27 7.06 10.39 13.59
C PRO A 27 7.57 8.97 13.45
N ASP A 28 8.76 8.80 12.87
CA ASP A 28 9.42 7.52 12.61
C ASP A 28 9.54 6.62 13.86
N MET A 29 9.66 7.24 15.04
CA MET A 29 9.74 6.49 16.31
C MET A 29 8.41 5.86 16.73
N TYR A 30 7.29 6.38 16.25
CA TYR A 30 5.94 5.96 16.64
C TYR A 30 5.26 5.13 15.55
N ILE A 31 5.48 5.47 14.28
CA ILE A 31 4.82 4.84 13.12
C ILE A 31 5.80 4.09 12.20
N GLY A 32 7.07 3.99 12.58
CA GLY A 32 8.13 3.28 11.85
C GLY A 32 8.79 4.11 10.74
N ASP A 33 8.02 4.63 9.79
CA ASP A 33 8.51 5.48 8.71
C ASP A 33 7.49 6.56 8.29
N ARG A 34 7.89 7.51 7.43
CA ARG A 34 6.98 8.49 6.79
C ARG A 34 6.55 8.07 5.39
N GLY A 35 6.74 6.80 5.06
CA GLY A 35 6.37 6.22 3.80
C GLY A 35 4.93 5.70 3.84
N ILE A 36 4.64 4.85 2.86
CA ILE A 36 3.31 4.25 2.73
C ILE A 36 2.95 3.37 3.92
N ASN A 37 3.93 2.68 4.51
CA ASN A 37 3.72 1.81 5.66
C ASN A 37 3.30 2.62 6.90
N GLY A 38 4.02 3.70 7.20
CA GLY A 38 3.65 4.61 8.28
C GLY A 38 2.30 5.29 8.05
N LEU A 39 1.95 5.62 6.79
CA LEU A 39 0.64 6.15 6.43
C LEU A 39 -0.48 5.15 6.74
N HIS A 40 -0.36 3.90 6.30
CA HIS A 40 -1.33 2.85 6.60
C HIS A 40 -1.39 2.48 8.08
N HIS A 41 -0.28 2.60 8.79
CA HIS A 41 -0.23 2.36 10.23
C HIS A 41 -1.17 3.29 11.00
N LEU A 42 -1.42 4.51 10.51
CA LEU A 42 -2.44 5.39 11.09
C LEU A 42 -3.83 4.76 11.06
N VAL A 43 -4.20 4.11 9.95
CA VAL A 43 -5.48 3.41 9.80
C VAL A 43 -5.54 2.20 10.72
N TYR A 44 -4.43 1.44 10.80
CA TYR A 44 -4.35 0.26 11.66
C TYR A 44 -4.54 0.60 13.14
N GLU A 45 -3.97 1.70 13.63
CA GLU A 45 -4.13 2.10 15.03
C GLU A 45 -5.58 2.46 15.39
N VAL A 46 -6.33 3.07 14.48
CA VAL A 46 -7.76 3.35 14.70
C VAL A 46 -8.59 2.06 14.58
N LEU A 47 -8.32 1.24 13.56
CA LEU A 47 -9.02 -0.02 13.32
C LEU A 47 -8.80 -1.03 14.45
N ASP A 48 -7.58 -1.17 14.96
CA ASP A 48 -7.24 -2.09 16.05
C ASP A 48 -8.01 -1.73 17.34
N ASN A 49 -8.31 -0.45 17.58
CA ASN A 49 -9.18 -0.05 18.70
C ASN A 49 -10.62 -0.55 18.53
N ALA A 50 -11.16 -0.49 17.31
CA ALA A 50 -12.48 -1.04 16.99
C ALA A 50 -12.49 -2.58 17.07
N ILE A 51 -11.40 -3.24 16.66
CA ILE A 51 -11.23 -4.69 16.81
C ILE A 51 -11.18 -5.09 18.28
N ASP A 52 -10.52 -4.31 19.15
CA ASP A 52 -10.50 -4.60 20.59
C ASP A 52 -11.92 -4.53 21.21
N GLU A 53 -12.82 -3.66 20.72
CA GLU A 53 -14.24 -3.67 21.10
C GLU A 53 -14.97 -4.93 20.60
N ALA A 54 -14.63 -5.41 19.39
CA ALA A 54 -15.19 -6.64 18.86
C ALA A 54 -14.71 -7.88 19.63
N MET A 55 -13.43 -7.91 20.00
CA MET A 55 -12.85 -8.96 20.86
C MET A 55 -13.49 -8.99 22.25
N ALA A 56 -13.94 -7.84 22.76
CA ALA A 56 -14.70 -7.75 24.00
C ALA A 56 -16.17 -8.22 23.86
N GLY A 57 -16.63 -8.53 22.64
CA GLY A 57 -18.00 -8.97 22.35
C GLY A 57 -19.01 -7.82 22.25
N GLU A 58 -18.54 -6.58 22.15
CA GLU A 58 -19.36 -5.38 22.22
C GLU A 58 -19.57 -4.68 20.87
N CYS A 59 -18.84 -5.11 19.85
CA CYS A 59 -18.90 -4.62 18.48
C CYS A 59 -19.08 -5.82 17.52
N ASN A 60 -19.95 -5.67 16.53
CA ASN A 60 -20.19 -6.69 15.50
C ASN A 60 -20.14 -6.14 14.06
N ALA A 61 -20.03 -4.82 13.88
CA ALA A 61 -19.89 -4.17 12.60
C ALA A 61 -18.89 -3.02 12.66
N ILE A 62 -17.96 -3.01 11.70
CA ILE A 62 -16.99 -1.94 11.49
C ILE A 62 -17.07 -1.48 10.03
N VAL A 63 -16.99 -0.17 9.80
CA VAL A 63 -16.92 0.44 8.47
C VAL A 63 -15.63 1.23 8.37
N VAL A 64 -14.76 0.85 7.44
CA VAL A 64 -13.55 1.59 7.07
C VAL A 64 -13.78 2.22 5.70
N LYS A 65 -13.54 3.52 5.60
CA LYS A 65 -13.79 4.28 4.37
C LYS A 65 -12.59 5.15 4.04
N ILE A 66 -12.12 5.08 2.79
CA ILE A 66 -11.19 6.05 2.21
C ILE A 66 -12.02 7.07 1.45
N GLN A 67 -11.93 8.32 1.90
CA GLN A 67 -12.57 9.44 1.23
C GLN A 67 -11.72 9.91 0.05
N ALA A 68 -12.35 10.55 -0.91
CA ALA A 68 -11.68 11.04 -2.11
C ALA A 68 -10.90 12.36 -1.91
N ASP A 69 -11.03 13.01 -0.74
CA ASP A 69 -10.13 14.11 -0.33
C ASP A 69 -8.81 13.60 0.29
N GLY A 70 -8.61 12.29 0.36
CA GLY A 70 -7.45 11.64 0.96
C GLY A 70 -7.57 11.38 2.46
N SER A 71 -8.71 11.68 3.08
CA SER A 71 -8.99 11.26 4.47
C SER A 71 -9.38 9.78 4.57
N CYS A 72 -9.34 9.26 5.81
CA CYS A 72 -9.86 7.94 6.15
C CYS A 72 -10.77 8.04 7.37
N SER A 73 -11.88 7.28 7.37
CA SER A 73 -12.72 7.10 8.56
C SER A 73 -12.85 5.62 8.96
N VAL A 74 -12.89 5.38 10.27
CA VAL A 74 -13.23 4.09 10.86
C VAL A 74 -14.40 4.30 11.82
N GLU A 75 -15.49 3.60 11.57
CA GLU A 75 -16.71 3.61 12.38
C GLU A 75 -16.98 2.20 12.94
N ASP A 76 -17.20 2.11 14.25
CA ASP A 76 -17.57 0.87 14.95
C ASP A 76 -18.92 1.04 15.65
N ASN A 77 -19.60 -0.08 15.91
CA ASN A 77 -20.82 -0.10 16.73
C ASN A 77 -20.59 -0.64 18.16
N GLY A 78 -19.38 -0.44 18.68
CA GLY A 78 -18.93 -0.80 20.02
C GLY A 78 -19.58 0.04 21.13
N ARG A 79 -18.95 0.09 22.32
CA ARG A 79 -19.53 0.83 23.47
C ARG A 79 -19.45 2.35 23.35
N GLY A 80 -18.63 2.87 22.44
CA GLY A 80 -18.30 4.30 22.35
C GLY A 80 -17.26 4.73 23.39
N ILE A 81 -16.29 5.56 22.96
CA ILE A 81 -15.25 6.11 23.85
C ILE A 81 -15.91 6.92 24.99
N PRO A 82 -15.47 6.78 26.27
CA PRO A 82 -16.02 7.57 27.36
C PRO A 82 -15.90 9.08 27.15
N VAL A 83 -16.99 9.81 27.39
CA VAL A 83 -17.05 11.28 27.22
C VAL A 83 -17.08 12.04 28.55
N ASP A 84 -17.21 11.33 29.67
CA ASP A 84 -17.23 11.91 31.02
C ASP A 84 -15.95 12.68 31.33
N ILE A 85 -16.06 13.67 32.22
CA ILE A 85 -14.90 14.44 32.68
C ILE A 85 -13.96 13.54 33.48
N HIS A 86 -12.72 13.43 33.02
CA HIS A 86 -11.68 12.67 33.69
C HIS A 86 -11.27 13.36 35.00
N LYS A 87 -11.24 12.60 36.10
CA LYS A 87 -11.04 13.13 37.46
C LYS A 87 -9.74 13.92 37.62
N GLU A 88 -8.65 13.46 37.01
CA GLU A 88 -7.33 14.09 37.11
C GLU A 88 -7.11 15.18 36.06
N ALA A 89 -7.27 14.86 34.77
CA ALA A 89 -7.07 15.80 33.66
C ALA A 89 -8.10 16.94 33.56
N LYS A 90 -9.24 16.86 34.26
CA LYS A 90 -10.32 17.88 34.27
C LYS A 90 -10.93 18.22 32.90
N VAL A 91 -10.65 17.43 31.89
CA VAL A 91 -11.27 17.47 30.55
C VAL A 91 -11.96 16.13 30.28
N SER A 92 -12.76 16.03 29.21
CA SER A 92 -13.43 14.76 28.86
C SER A 92 -12.42 13.65 28.61
N ALA A 93 -12.78 12.42 28.96
CA ALA A 93 -11.94 11.24 28.71
C ALA A 93 -11.64 11.08 27.20
N LEU A 94 -12.60 11.41 26.32
CA LEU A 94 -12.39 11.49 24.88
C LEU A 94 -11.24 12.44 24.51
N GLN A 95 -11.22 13.65 25.05
CA GLN A 95 -10.13 14.60 24.81
C GLN A 95 -8.79 14.08 25.37
N VAL A 96 -8.81 13.43 26.55
CA VAL A 96 -7.60 12.85 27.14
C VAL A 96 -7.00 11.81 26.19
N VAL A 97 -7.79 10.84 25.73
CA VAL A 97 -7.35 9.74 24.86
C VAL A 97 -6.85 10.26 23.51
N MET A 98 -7.48 11.30 22.96
CA MET A 98 -7.10 11.85 21.65
C MET A 98 -5.87 12.77 21.70
N CYS A 99 -5.63 13.46 22.83
CA CYS A 99 -4.61 14.51 22.92
C CYS A 99 -3.42 14.19 23.84
N THR A 100 -3.47 13.08 24.58
CA THR A 100 -2.45 12.73 25.59
C THR A 100 -1.82 11.38 25.27
N LEU A 101 -0.50 11.34 25.20
CA LEU A 101 0.24 10.08 25.08
C LEU A 101 0.11 9.25 26.35
N HIS A 102 0.11 7.93 26.20
CA HIS A 102 0.02 6.96 27.30
C HIS A 102 -1.25 7.11 28.13
N ALA A 103 -2.37 7.45 27.48
CA ALA A 103 -3.67 7.58 28.12
C ALA A 103 -4.69 6.64 27.47
N GLY A 104 -5.26 5.72 28.27
CA GLY A 104 -6.26 4.78 27.79
C GLY A 104 -6.69 3.77 28.84
N GLY A 105 -7.86 3.15 28.65
CA GLY A 105 -8.38 2.12 29.56
C GLY A 105 -7.75 0.73 29.41
N LYS A 106 -6.71 0.61 28.57
CA LYS A 106 -6.06 -0.67 28.22
C LYS A 106 -4.89 -1.03 29.15
N PHE A 107 -4.57 -0.19 30.12
CA PHE A 107 -3.52 -0.45 31.13
C PHE A 107 -4.01 -1.35 32.27
N ASP A 108 -5.33 -1.40 32.52
CA ASP A 108 -5.94 -2.24 33.55
C ASP A 108 -6.75 -3.38 32.91
N GLN A 109 -6.53 -4.63 33.35
CA GLN A 109 -7.19 -5.85 32.83
C GLN A 109 -8.70 -5.93 33.09
N THR A 110 -9.32 -4.86 33.60
CA THR A 110 -10.75 -4.80 33.97
C THR A 110 -11.65 -4.47 32.78
N SER A 111 -11.18 -3.62 31.85
CA SER A 111 -12.00 -3.14 30.73
C SER A 111 -11.85 -3.99 29.45
N TYR A 112 -10.66 -4.58 29.25
CA TYR A 112 -10.35 -5.51 28.17
C TYR A 112 -9.62 -6.73 28.74
N LYS A 113 -10.17 -7.93 28.51
CA LYS A 113 -9.55 -9.19 28.98
C LYS A 113 -8.32 -9.57 28.17
N VAL A 114 -8.33 -9.24 26.87
CA VAL A 114 -7.24 -9.40 25.90
C VAL A 114 -7.37 -8.25 24.90
N ALA A 115 -6.26 -7.58 24.58
CA ALA A 115 -6.22 -6.49 23.60
C ALA A 115 -4.91 -6.53 22.79
N GLY A 116 -4.95 -6.05 21.55
CA GLY A 116 -3.74 -5.87 20.73
C GLY A 116 -2.98 -4.58 21.06
N GLY A 117 -3.71 -3.53 21.48
CA GLY A 117 -3.14 -2.21 21.81
C GLY A 117 -2.78 -2.06 23.29
N LEU A 118 -1.49 -2.14 23.64
CA LEU A 118 -1.05 -2.08 25.05
C LEU A 118 -0.46 -0.74 25.50
N HIS A 119 -0.09 0.14 24.57
CA HIS A 119 0.79 1.28 24.89
C HIS A 119 0.06 2.60 25.15
N GLY A 120 -1.24 2.68 24.84
CA GLY A 120 -2.06 3.89 25.04
C GLY A 120 -1.59 5.13 24.26
N VAL A 121 -0.89 4.94 23.13
CA VAL A 121 -0.36 6.03 22.28
C VAL A 121 -0.99 6.10 20.90
N GLY A 122 -1.56 4.99 20.39
CA GLY A 122 -1.99 4.82 19.00
C GLY A 122 -2.81 5.99 18.44
N VAL A 123 -4.04 6.17 18.92
CA VAL A 123 -4.96 7.19 18.37
C VAL A 123 -4.47 8.63 18.59
N SER A 124 -3.72 8.89 19.67
CA SER A 124 -3.11 10.19 19.90
C SER A 124 -1.98 10.52 18.91
N VAL A 125 -1.24 9.49 18.45
CA VAL A 125 -0.26 9.61 17.36
C VAL A 125 -0.98 9.89 16.04
N VAL A 126 -2.11 9.20 15.77
CA VAL A 126 -2.94 9.50 14.59
C VAL A 126 -3.39 10.96 14.58
N ASN A 127 -3.89 11.46 15.71
CA ASN A 127 -4.27 12.87 15.85
C ASN A 127 -3.08 13.82 15.62
N ALA A 128 -1.91 13.51 16.19
CA ALA A 128 -0.72 14.33 16.02
C ALA A 128 -0.25 14.42 14.56
N LEU A 129 -0.34 13.31 13.82
CA LEU A 129 0.16 13.18 12.45
C LEU A 129 -0.89 13.48 11.37
N SER A 130 -2.07 13.96 11.78
CA SER A 130 -3.14 14.40 10.89
C SER A 130 -3.16 15.93 10.76
N GLU A 131 -3.54 16.42 9.58
CA GLU A 131 -3.88 17.83 9.36
C GLU A 131 -5.07 18.19 10.26
N TRP A 132 -6.11 17.38 10.21
CA TRP A 132 -7.29 17.44 11.06
C TRP A 132 -7.78 16.04 11.43
N LEU A 133 -8.45 15.94 12.58
CA LEU A 133 -9.09 14.71 13.06
C LEU A 133 -10.43 15.07 13.71
N GLU A 134 -11.47 14.33 13.38
CA GLU A 134 -12.82 14.45 13.90
C GLU A 134 -13.24 13.13 14.56
N VAL A 135 -13.93 13.23 15.68
CA VAL A 135 -14.47 12.07 16.42
C VAL A 135 -15.93 12.33 16.73
N GLU A 136 -16.76 11.40 16.27
CA GLU A 136 -18.17 11.30 16.65
C GLU A 136 -18.32 10.11 17.61
N VAL A 137 -18.91 10.33 18.79
CA VAL A 137 -19.21 9.26 19.76
C VAL A 137 -20.71 9.17 19.95
N TYR A 138 -21.25 7.97 19.81
CA TYR A 138 -22.66 7.66 20.03
C TYR A 138 -22.77 6.78 21.28
N ARG A 139 -23.18 7.39 22.40
CA ARG A 139 -23.21 6.74 23.71
C ARG A 139 -24.32 7.32 24.58
N ASP A 140 -24.95 6.45 25.38
CA ASP A 140 -25.99 6.82 26.35
C ASP A 140 -27.17 7.60 25.70
N GLY A 141 -27.52 7.23 24.46
CA GLY A 141 -28.59 7.84 23.67
C GLY A 141 -28.28 9.24 23.15
N ARG A 142 -27.01 9.65 23.16
CA ARG A 142 -26.53 10.97 22.70
C ARG A 142 -25.41 10.86 21.70
N HIS A 143 -25.31 11.87 20.84
CA HIS A 143 -24.23 12.08 19.88
C HIS A 143 -23.31 13.21 20.36
N TYR A 144 -22.03 12.90 20.49
CA TYR A 144 -20.98 13.85 20.86
C TYR A 144 -19.99 14.04 19.72
N PHE A 145 -19.50 15.26 19.55
CA PHE A 145 -18.54 15.64 18.52
C PHE A 145 -17.29 16.29 19.13
N PHE A 146 -16.12 15.93 18.62
CA PHE A 146 -14.84 16.49 19.01
C PHE A 146 -13.92 16.61 17.80
N GLU A 147 -13.20 17.74 17.69
CA GLU A 147 -12.34 18.02 16.54
C GLU A 147 -10.97 18.55 16.99
N CYS A 148 -9.95 18.13 16.26
CA CYS A 148 -8.56 18.52 16.47
C CYS A 148 -7.92 18.97 15.16
N GLU A 149 -6.91 19.83 15.29
CA GLU A 149 -6.05 20.25 14.20
C GLU A 149 -4.59 20.05 14.62
N ARG A 150 -3.86 19.19 13.90
CA ARG A 150 -2.44 18.86 14.18
C ARG A 150 -2.19 18.46 15.64
N GLY A 151 -3.04 17.60 16.20
CA GLY A 151 -2.98 17.14 17.58
C GLY A 151 -3.54 18.10 18.63
N LYS A 152 -3.98 19.31 18.26
CA LYS A 152 -4.52 20.29 19.20
C LYS A 152 -6.05 20.34 19.15
N PRO A 153 -6.74 20.34 20.30
CA PRO A 153 -8.20 20.47 20.31
C PRO A 153 -8.64 21.86 19.83
N LYS A 154 -9.67 21.93 18.98
CA LYS A 154 -10.28 23.23 18.61
C LYS A 154 -11.26 23.76 19.66
N GLY A 155 -11.70 22.90 20.58
CA GLY A 155 -12.65 23.23 21.64
C GLY A 155 -12.95 22.01 22.51
N PRO A 156 -13.85 22.15 23.49
CA PRO A 156 -14.34 21.02 24.28
C PRO A 156 -15.24 20.09 23.44
N VAL A 157 -15.47 18.88 23.94
CA VAL A 157 -16.45 17.94 23.36
C VAL A 157 -17.84 18.58 23.37
N LYS A 158 -18.50 18.58 22.21
CA LYS A 158 -19.84 19.16 22.00
C LYS A 158 -20.87 18.04 22.06
N ASP A 159 -21.94 18.24 22.83
CA ASP A 159 -23.14 17.39 22.76
C ASP A 159 -24.03 17.92 21.63
N ILE A 160 -24.16 17.13 20.57
CA ILE A 160 -24.91 17.49 19.36
C ILE A 160 -26.40 17.25 19.55
N GLY A 161 -26.77 16.27 20.38
CA GLY A 161 -28.16 15.94 20.69
C GLY A 161 -28.45 14.44 20.78
N PRO A 162 -29.74 14.06 20.82
CA PRO A 162 -30.17 12.66 20.91
C PRO A 162 -29.75 11.84 19.67
N SER A 163 -29.42 10.56 19.87
CA SER A 163 -29.17 9.61 18.79
C SER A 163 -29.59 8.20 19.19
N SER A 164 -30.05 7.42 18.22
CA SER A 164 -30.31 5.97 18.37
C SER A 164 -29.08 5.11 18.06
N LYS A 165 -28.03 5.69 17.50
CA LYS A 165 -26.77 5.00 17.17
C LYS A 165 -25.97 4.67 18.44
N ARG A 166 -25.03 3.75 18.31
CA ARG A 166 -24.07 3.36 19.34
C ARG A 166 -22.71 3.13 18.69
N GLY A 167 -21.62 3.57 19.34
CA GLY A 167 -20.25 3.33 18.90
C GLY A 167 -19.41 4.59 18.71
N THR A 168 -18.35 4.50 17.91
CA THR A 168 -17.43 5.62 17.63
C THR A 168 -17.12 5.70 16.15
N LYS A 169 -17.06 6.91 15.58
CA LYS A 169 -16.51 7.18 14.26
C LYS A 169 -15.34 8.14 14.39
N VAL A 170 -14.17 7.73 13.92
CA VAL A 170 -12.97 8.58 13.85
C VAL A 170 -12.65 8.83 12.39
N THR A 171 -12.63 10.09 11.99
CA THR A 171 -12.26 10.54 10.64
C THR A 171 -11.00 11.39 10.73
N PHE A 172 -10.00 11.11 9.91
CA PHE A 172 -8.75 11.86 9.94
C PHE A 172 -8.14 12.03 8.55
N LYS A 173 -7.47 13.17 8.33
CA LYS A 173 -6.69 13.42 7.12
C LYS A 173 -5.21 13.51 7.46
N PRO A 174 -4.35 12.60 6.94
CA PRO A 174 -2.90 12.66 7.15
C PRO A 174 -2.29 14.01 6.75
N ASP A 175 -1.29 14.48 7.50
CA ASP A 175 -0.67 15.79 7.24
C ASP A 175 0.33 15.72 6.08
N GLU A 176 0.06 16.45 5.00
CA GLU A 176 0.92 16.54 3.81
C GLU A 176 2.32 17.10 4.15
N GLU A 177 2.48 17.89 5.23
CA GLU A 177 3.80 18.34 5.69
C GLU A 177 4.70 17.20 6.19
N ILE A 178 4.10 16.07 6.58
CA ILE A 178 4.79 14.90 7.14
C ILE A 178 4.94 13.81 6.07
N PHE A 179 3.86 13.52 5.34
CA PHE A 179 3.79 12.40 4.41
C PHE A 179 3.97 12.79 2.93
N GLY A 180 3.97 14.08 2.58
CA GLY A 180 4.07 14.52 1.19
C GLY A 180 2.80 14.21 0.38
N ASP A 181 2.96 13.77 -0.87
CA ASP A 181 1.87 13.42 -1.81
C ASP A 181 1.49 11.93 -1.78
N LEU A 182 1.76 11.23 -0.67
CA LEU A 182 1.38 9.84 -0.49
C LEU A 182 -0.14 9.68 -0.34
N GLU A 183 -0.67 8.61 -0.93
CA GLU A 183 -2.08 8.24 -0.84
C GLU A 183 -2.24 6.85 -0.22
N PHE A 184 -3.34 6.62 0.50
CA PHE A 184 -3.69 5.29 0.99
C PHE A 184 -3.84 4.31 -0.17
N GLN A 185 -3.09 3.21 -0.16
CA GLN A 185 -3.28 2.10 -1.09
C GLN A 185 -4.43 1.20 -0.62
N TYR A 186 -5.39 0.97 -1.51
CA TYR A 186 -6.57 0.16 -1.26
C TYR A 186 -6.20 -1.28 -0.93
N ASP A 187 -5.43 -1.96 -1.80
CA ASP A 187 -5.21 -3.40 -1.69
C ASP A 187 -4.48 -3.79 -0.40
N THR A 188 -3.53 -2.97 0.05
CA THR A 188 -2.81 -3.16 1.31
C THR A 188 -3.75 -3.12 2.52
N LEU A 189 -4.67 -2.14 2.55
CA LEU A 189 -5.65 -2.00 3.63
C LEU A 189 -6.75 -3.08 3.54
N ALA A 190 -7.30 -3.32 2.36
CA ALA A 190 -8.32 -4.34 2.10
C ALA A 190 -7.87 -5.71 2.61
N LYS A 191 -6.62 -6.06 2.32
CA LYS A 191 -6.01 -7.29 2.79
C LYS A 191 -5.95 -7.37 4.30
N ARG A 192 -5.39 -6.36 4.98
CA ARG A 192 -5.30 -6.34 6.45
C ARG A 192 -6.69 -6.42 7.09
N ILE A 193 -7.66 -5.71 6.53
CA ILE A 193 -9.06 -5.73 6.98
C ILE A 193 -9.66 -7.13 6.81
N ARG A 194 -9.43 -7.78 5.68
CA ARG A 194 -9.89 -9.15 5.40
C ARG A 194 -9.29 -10.16 6.40
N GLU A 195 -7.99 -10.05 6.68
CA GLU A 195 -7.33 -10.87 7.71
C GLU A 195 -7.99 -10.69 9.08
N LEU A 196 -8.26 -9.45 9.49
CA LEU A 196 -8.93 -9.17 10.76
C LEU A 196 -10.34 -9.76 10.81
N ALA A 197 -11.08 -9.78 9.70
CA ALA A 197 -12.37 -10.44 9.62
C ALA A 197 -12.26 -11.97 9.78
N TYR A 198 -11.22 -12.61 9.23
CA TYR A 198 -10.97 -14.04 9.45
C TYR A 198 -10.61 -14.38 10.90
N LEU A 199 -9.85 -13.51 11.56
CA LEU A 199 -9.39 -13.69 12.95
C LEU A 199 -10.51 -13.46 13.98
N ASN A 200 -11.61 -12.83 13.57
CA ASN A 200 -12.75 -12.50 14.43
C ASN A 200 -14.05 -13.06 13.81
N PRO A 201 -14.36 -14.36 14.01
CA PRO A 201 -15.52 -14.99 13.42
C PRO A 201 -16.82 -14.24 13.74
N GLY A 202 -17.64 -14.00 12.71
CA GLY A 202 -18.92 -13.30 12.84
C GLY A 202 -18.85 -11.76 12.83
N LEU A 203 -17.66 -11.16 12.95
CA LEU A 203 -17.47 -9.71 12.78
C LEU A 203 -17.63 -9.33 11.30
N GLN A 204 -18.47 -8.33 11.03
CA GLN A 204 -18.59 -7.75 9.69
C GLN A 204 -17.70 -6.50 9.58
N ILE A 205 -16.77 -6.48 8.63
CA ILE A 205 -16.00 -5.28 8.30
C ILE A 205 -16.29 -4.88 6.86
N THR A 206 -16.83 -3.67 6.68
CA THR A 206 -17.06 -3.08 5.36
C THR A 206 -15.89 -2.16 5.02
N PHE A 207 -15.26 -2.38 3.87
CA PHE A 207 -14.21 -1.50 3.36
C PHE A 207 -14.68 -0.81 2.08
N GLN A 208 -14.56 0.51 2.04
CA GLN A 208 -15.02 1.34 0.92
C GLN A 208 -13.96 2.35 0.52
N ASP A 209 -13.78 2.56 -0.79
CA ASP A 209 -12.92 3.61 -1.33
C ASP A 209 -13.69 4.44 -2.36
N ASP A 210 -13.99 5.68 -1.96
CA ASP A 210 -14.78 6.61 -2.77
C ASP A 210 -14.03 7.08 -4.03
N ARG A 211 -12.70 6.97 -4.07
CA ARG A 211 -11.89 7.35 -5.24
C ARG A 211 -12.10 6.38 -6.41
N SER A 212 -12.31 5.11 -6.08
CA SER A 212 -12.46 4.00 -7.04
C SER A 212 -13.88 3.42 -7.09
N LYS A 213 -14.77 3.85 -6.19
CA LYS A 213 -16.11 3.26 -5.98
C LYS A 213 -16.08 1.77 -5.62
N LYS A 214 -14.94 1.27 -5.14
CA LYS A 214 -14.85 -0.10 -4.63
C LYS A 214 -15.49 -0.19 -3.26
N LYS A 215 -16.28 -1.24 -3.05
CA LYS A 215 -16.88 -1.58 -1.76
C LYS A 215 -16.85 -3.09 -1.58
N GLU A 216 -16.21 -3.53 -0.52
CA GLU A 216 -16.14 -4.94 -0.12
C GLU A 216 -16.71 -5.09 1.29
N VAL A 217 -17.40 -6.21 1.52
CA VAL A 217 -17.93 -6.57 2.83
C VAL A 217 -17.32 -7.91 3.21
N TYR A 218 -16.57 -7.92 4.30
CA TYR A 218 -15.92 -9.11 4.83
C TYR A 218 -16.66 -9.59 6.07
N LYS A 219 -17.17 -10.82 6.03
CA LYS A 219 -17.76 -11.51 7.18
C LYS A 219 -17.53 -13.01 7.01
N PHE A 220 -16.83 -13.61 7.95
CA PHE A 220 -16.43 -15.02 7.86
C PHE A 220 -16.81 -15.76 9.14
N ASP A 221 -17.95 -16.45 9.13
CA ASP A 221 -18.44 -17.19 10.31
C ASP A 221 -17.55 -18.41 10.64
N GLU A 222 -16.87 -18.98 9.63
CA GLU A 222 -15.93 -20.10 9.81
C GLU A 222 -14.51 -19.68 10.23
N GLY A 223 -14.24 -18.37 10.36
CA GLY A 223 -12.99 -17.85 10.89
C GLY A 223 -11.74 -18.34 10.16
N LEU A 224 -10.79 -18.89 10.93
CA LEU A 224 -9.52 -19.40 10.39
C LEU A 224 -9.68 -20.49 9.34
N LYS A 225 -10.77 -21.27 9.34
CA LYS A 225 -11.01 -22.27 8.29
C LYS A 225 -11.25 -21.59 6.94
N ALA A 226 -12.05 -20.53 6.91
CA ALA A 226 -12.26 -19.73 5.70
C ALA A 226 -10.94 -19.07 5.26
N PHE A 227 -10.10 -18.65 6.21
CA PHE A 227 -8.79 -18.10 5.90
C PHE A 227 -7.87 -19.12 5.20
N ILE A 228 -7.81 -20.35 5.69
CA ILE A 228 -7.02 -21.42 5.05
C ILE A 228 -7.53 -21.71 3.63
N ARG A 229 -8.84 -21.77 3.43
CA ARG A 229 -9.40 -21.95 2.08
C ARG A 229 -8.99 -20.81 1.16
N HIS A 230 -9.00 -19.57 1.65
CA HIS A 230 -8.53 -18.40 0.89
C HIS A 230 -7.05 -18.48 0.52
N LEU A 231 -6.18 -18.87 1.45
CA LEU A 231 -4.74 -19.03 1.21
C LEU A 231 -4.40 -20.23 0.29
N ASN A 232 -5.30 -21.19 0.19
CA ASN A 232 -5.22 -22.33 -0.72
C ASN A 232 -5.93 -22.11 -2.06
N GLU A 233 -6.51 -20.93 -2.32
CA GLU A 233 -7.01 -20.58 -3.65
C GLU A 233 -5.90 -20.76 -4.69
N GLY A 234 -6.25 -21.40 -5.80
CA GLY A 234 -5.33 -21.75 -6.89
C GLY A 234 -4.50 -23.01 -6.68
N LYS A 235 -4.64 -23.71 -5.54
CA LYS A 235 -3.87 -24.92 -5.20
C LYS A 235 -4.77 -26.15 -5.09
N THR A 236 -4.21 -27.33 -5.38
CA THR A 236 -4.95 -28.60 -5.20
C THR A 236 -4.74 -29.10 -3.78
N CYS A 237 -5.80 -29.12 -2.97
CA CYS A 237 -5.75 -29.62 -1.60
C CYS A 237 -5.65 -31.16 -1.57
N LEU A 238 -4.89 -31.72 -0.61
CA LEU A 238 -4.74 -33.17 -0.44
C LEU A 238 -5.96 -33.83 0.24
N HIS A 239 -6.68 -33.04 1.01
CA HIS A 239 -7.86 -33.43 1.78
C HIS A 239 -8.83 -32.24 1.83
N ASP A 240 -10.13 -32.53 1.82
CA ASP A 240 -11.17 -31.52 1.66
C ASP A 240 -11.37 -30.69 2.93
N ASP A 241 -11.34 -31.35 4.10
CA ASP A 241 -11.56 -30.69 5.39
C ASP A 241 -10.30 -29.96 5.89
N VAL A 242 -10.50 -28.72 6.33
CA VAL A 242 -9.46 -27.94 7.02
C VAL A 242 -9.34 -28.44 8.45
N ILE A 243 -8.12 -28.84 8.83
CA ILE A 243 -7.80 -29.25 10.20
C ILE A 243 -7.90 -28.01 11.07
N TYR A 244 -8.71 -28.07 12.13
CA TYR A 244 -8.87 -26.99 13.08
C TYR A 244 -8.67 -27.50 14.50
N LEU A 245 -7.70 -26.91 15.19
CA LEU A 245 -7.31 -27.25 16.55
C LEU A 245 -7.55 -26.01 17.41
N SER A 246 -8.20 -26.16 18.56
CA SER A 246 -8.40 -25.04 19.48
C SER A 246 -8.34 -25.48 20.93
N LYS A 247 -7.81 -24.62 21.79
CA LYS A 247 -7.83 -24.81 23.25
C LYS A 247 -7.79 -23.46 23.95
N TYR A 248 -8.68 -23.29 24.93
CA TYR A 248 -8.65 -22.20 25.88
C TYR A 248 -8.25 -22.75 27.25
N ASP A 249 -7.24 -22.13 27.86
CA ASP A 249 -6.83 -22.44 29.22
C ASP A 249 -7.31 -21.34 30.17
N ALA A 250 -8.20 -21.68 31.10
CA ALA A 250 -8.80 -20.73 32.02
C ALA A 250 -7.79 -20.19 33.05
N ASP A 251 -6.81 -21.01 33.44
CA ASP A 251 -5.84 -20.65 34.49
C ASP A 251 -4.84 -19.62 33.98
N SER A 252 -4.23 -19.86 32.82
CA SER A 252 -3.35 -18.88 32.18
C SER A 252 -4.10 -17.78 31.42
N ARG A 253 -5.41 -17.95 31.19
CA ARG A 253 -6.25 -17.11 30.32
C ARG A 253 -5.71 -17.01 28.89
N MET A 254 -4.95 -18.02 28.44
CA MET A 254 -4.44 -18.10 27.08
C MET A 254 -5.39 -18.90 26.18
N SER A 255 -5.53 -18.49 24.92
CA SER A 255 -6.15 -19.32 23.89
C SER A 255 -5.20 -19.55 22.72
N CYS A 256 -5.32 -20.71 22.11
CA CYS A 256 -4.61 -21.08 20.89
C CYS A 256 -5.62 -21.66 19.90
N GLU A 257 -5.62 -21.14 18.69
CA GLU A 257 -6.37 -21.65 17.56
C GLU A 257 -5.42 -21.87 16.39
N VAL A 258 -5.49 -23.04 15.77
CA VAL A 258 -4.69 -23.41 14.61
C VAL A 258 -5.62 -23.95 13.54
N ALA A 259 -5.59 -23.36 12.36
CA ALA A 259 -6.18 -23.95 11.17
C ALA A 259 -5.07 -24.34 10.19
N MET A 260 -5.16 -25.51 9.57
CA MET A 260 -4.17 -25.95 8.59
C MET A 260 -4.71 -26.93 7.56
N GLN A 261 -4.12 -26.93 6.37
CA GLN A 261 -4.45 -27.84 5.28
C GLN A 261 -3.24 -28.06 4.38
N TYR A 262 -3.07 -29.28 3.90
CA TYR A 262 -2.02 -29.64 2.96
C TYR A 262 -2.49 -29.51 1.52
N ASN A 263 -1.61 -29.02 0.65
CA ASN A 263 -1.82 -28.92 -0.79
C ASN A 263 -0.67 -29.59 -1.58
N ASP A 264 -0.85 -29.72 -2.88
CA ASP A 264 0.09 -30.37 -3.81
C ASP A 264 1.36 -29.55 -4.07
N GLY A 265 1.40 -28.29 -3.63
CA GLY A 265 2.55 -27.40 -3.72
C GLY A 265 3.75 -27.87 -2.89
N TYR A 266 4.86 -27.16 -3.07
CA TYR A 266 6.17 -27.49 -2.49
C TYR A 266 6.60 -26.50 -1.39
N THR A 267 5.86 -25.42 -1.19
CA THR A 267 6.21 -24.35 -0.25
C THR A 267 5.40 -24.46 1.03
N GLU A 268 6.05 -24.11 2.15
CA GLU A 268 5.39 -23.88 3.44
C GLU A 268 4.82 -22.46 3.46
N ASN A 269 3.55 -22.30 3.87
CA ASN A 269 2.93 -21.02 4.15
C ASN A 269 2.30 -21.05 5.55
N VAL A 270 3.04 -20.59 6.56
CA VAL A 270 2.58 -20.55 7.95
C VAL A 270 2.51 -19.10 8.43
N LEU A 271 1.29 -18.62 8.67
CA LEU A 271 1.04 -17.29 9.22
C LEU A 271 0.78 -17.40 10.72
N VAL A 272 1.34 -16.47 11.50
CA VAL A 272 1.19 -16.48 12.94
C VAL A 272 0.76 -15.12 13.49
N TYR A 273 -0.15 -15.16 14.48
CA TYR A 273 -0.81 -13.99 15.03
C TYR A 273 -0.87 -14.07 16.55
N ALA A 274 -0.62 -12.94 17.23
CA ALA A 274 -0.86 -12.75 18.65
C ALA A 274 -1.81 -11.57 18.86
N ASN A 275 -2.95 -11.80 19.51
CA ASN A 275 -4.00 -10.79 19.73
C ASN A 275 -4.41 -10.05 18.44
N ASN A 276 -4.65 -10.81 17.36
CA ASN A 276 -4.97 -10.30 16.01
C ASN A 276 -3.86 -9.51 15.29
N ILE A 277 -2.66 -9.43 15.89
CA ILE A 277 -1.49 -8.76 15.31
C ILE A 277 -0.61 -9.81 14.63
N ARG A 278 -0.26 -9.56 13.36
CA ARG A 278 0.59 -10.46 12.57
C ARG A 278 2.03 -10.35 13.04
N ASN A 279 2.64 -11.48 13.40
CA ASN A 279 4.05 -11.53 13.78
C ASN A 279 4.87 -12.07 12.61
N ILE A 280 5.32 -11.17 11.73
CA ILE A 280 5.97 -11.49 10.44
C ILE A 280 7.28 -12.27 10.66
N ASP A 281 8.05 -11.93 11.69
CA ASP A 281 9.30 -12.62 12.05
C ASP A 281 9.03 -13.87 12.94
N GLY A 282 7.76 -14.21 13.13
CA GLY A 282 7.32 -15.34 13.91
C GLY A 282 7.42 -15.09 15.42
N GLY A 283 8.05 -16.02 16.13
CA GLY A 283 8.21 -15.95 17.58
C GLY A 283 8.03 -17.30 18.25
N THR A 284 7.83 -17.26 19.57
CA THR A 284 7.75 -18.47 20.41
C THR A 284 6.61 -19.40 19.99
N HIS A 285 5.42 -18.87 19.74
CA HIS A 285 4.28 -19.59 19.18
C HIS A 285 4.58 -20.33 17.85
N LEU A 286 5.26 -19.70 16.88
CA LEU A 286 5.67 -20.37 15.63
C LEU A 286 6.64 -21.53 15.89
N SER A 287 7.63 -21.32 16.77
CA SER A 287 8.58 -22.37 17.13
C SER A 287 7.93 -23.55 17.86
N GLY A 288 6.96 -23.27 18.74
CA GLY A 288 6.15 -24.28 19.43
C GLY A 288 5.33 -25.11 18.44
N PHE A 289 4.65 -24.45 17.50
CA PHE A 289 3.90 -25.12 16.42
C PHE A 289 4.79 -26.04 15.57
N ARG A 290 5.91 -25.54 15.06
CA ARG A 290 6.83 -26.31 14.19
C ARG A 290 7.41 -27.54 14.89
N THR A 291 7.79 -27.39 16.17
CA THR A 291 8.30 -28.48 17.00
C THR A 291 7.22 -29.54 17.23
N ALA A 292 6.01 -29.12 17.62
CA ALA A 292 4.89 -30.02 17.87
C ALA A 292 4.45 -30.80 16.62
N LEU A 293 4.31 -30.11 15.48
CA LEU A 293 3.95 -30.73 14.21
C LEU A 293 4.95 -31.83 13.84
N THR A 294 6.24 -31.51 13.87
CA THR A 294 7.31 -32.45 13.51
C THR A 294 7.32 -33.66 14.44
N ARG A 295 7.18 -33.45 15.75
CA ARG A 295 7.18 -34.54 16.74
C ARG A 295 5.97 -35.46 16.58
N THR A 296 4.78 -34.88 16.47
CA THR A 296 3.51 -35.63 16.40
C THR A 296 3.43 -36.45 15.13
N MET A 297 3.76 -35.84 13.97
CA MET A 297 3.73 -36.55 12.68
C MET A 297 4.74 -37.69 12.62
N ASN A 298 5.97 -37.48 13.12
CA ASN A 298 6.97 -38.54 13.19
C ASN A 298 6.53 -39.70 14.10
N PHE A 299 5.95 -39.38 15.26
CA PHE A 299 5.46 -40.38 16.19
C PHE A 299 4.36 -41.23 15.56
N TYR A 300 3.36 -40.60 14.94
CA TYR A 300 2.28 -41.30 14.25
C TYR A 300 2.81 -42.15 13.08
N ALA A 301 3.73 -41.63 12.27
CA ALA A 301 4.31 -42.35 11.14
C ALA A 301 5.10 -43.61 11.57
N LYS A 302 5.82 -43.53 12.70
CA LYS A 302 6.55 -44.67 13.27
C LYS A 302 5.61 -45.72 13.86
N ASN A 303 4.63 -45.31 14.66
CA ASN A 303 3.71 -46.24 15.31
C ASN A 303 2.83 -47.01 14.30
N ASN A 304 2.49 -46.36 13.18
CA ASN A 304 1.70 -46.96 12.12
C ASN A 304 2.55 -47.65 11.02
N ASN A 305 3.86 -47.81 11.23
CA ASN A 305 4.80 -48.46 10.29
C ASN A 305 4.75 -47.89 8.86
N LEU A 306 4.56 -46.58 8.72
CA LEU A 306 4.45 -45.90 7.42
C LEU A 306 5.82 -45.55 6.81
N LEU A 307 6.89 -45.54 7.61
CA LEU A 307 8.25 -45.26 7.18
C LEU A 307 8.97 -46.55 6.77
N LYS A 308 9.69 -46.52 5.64
CA LYS A 308 10.57 -47.64 5.24
C LYS A 308 11.82 -47.68 6.12
N GLU A 309 12.42 -48.86 6.29
CA GLU A 309 13.69 -49.01 7.01
C GLU A 309 14.77 -48.07 6.44
N GLY A 310 15.40 -47.28 7.31
CA GLY A 310 16.44 -46.31 6.95
C GLY A 310 15.94 -44.99 6.35
N GLN A 311 14.62 -44.81 6.16
CA GLN A 311 14.06 -43.56 5.67
C GLN A 311 13.97 -42.53 6.81
N VAL A 312 14.71 -41.43 6.68
CA VAL A 312 14.73 -40.34 7.66
C VAL A 312 13.91 -39.16 7.14
N THR A 313 12.85 -38.81 7.87
CA THR A 313 12.03 -37.61 7.65
C THR A 313 12.49 -36.47 8.56
N THR A 314 12.58 -35.27 8.03
CA THR A 314 12.89 -34.04 8.76
C THR A 314 11.64 -33.20 8.98
N GLY A 315 11.73 -32.13 9.78
CA GLY A 315 10.60 -31.21 9.97
C GLY A 315 10.21 -30.48 8.68
N GLU A 316 11.16 -30.21 7.78
CA GLU A 316 10.88 -29.59 6.47
C GLU A 316 10.03 -30.50 5.59
N ASP A 317 10.33 -31.81 5.60
CA ASP A 317 9.58 -32.80 4.82
C ASP A 317 8.08 -32.81 5.23
N PHE A 318 7.76 -32.58 6.51
CA PHE A 318 6.37 -32.49 7.00
C PHE A 318 5.70 -31.13 6.77
N ARG A 319 6.46 -30.08 6.43
CA ARG A 319 5.92 -28.74 6.17
C ARG A 319 5.81 -28.45 4.67
N GLU A 320 6.34 -29.31 3.82
CA GLU A 320 6.18 -29.19 2.37
C GLU A 320 4.70 -29.19 1.97
N GLY A 321 4.26 -28.12 1.30
CA GLY A 321 2.87 -27.91 0.89
C GLY A 321 1.89 -27.69 2.05
N LEU A 322 2.38 -27.37 3.25
CA LEU A 322 1.53 -26.99 4.38
C LEU A 322 1.13 -25.52 4.29
N THR A 323 -0.18 -25.26 4.36
CA THR A 323 -0.71 -23.92 4.63
C THR A 323 -1.35 -23.92 6.02
N ALA A 324 -0.93 -23.02 6.91
CA ALA A 324 -1.42 -22.95 8.28
C ALA A 324 -1.53 -21.52 8.81
N VAL A 325 -2.47 -21.29 9.72
CA VAL A 325 -2.63 -20.06 10.50
C VAL A 325 -2.66 -20.43 11.97
N VAL A 326 -1.75 -19.85 12.76
CA VAL A 326 -1.65 -20.01 14.22
C VAL A 326 -2.01 -18.69 14.88
N SER A 327 -3.13 -18.65 15.60
CA SER A 327 -3.60 -17.47 16.32
C SER A 327 -3.60 -17.73 17.83
N VAL A 328 -2.89 -16.88 18.58
CA VAL A 328 -2.87 -16.93 20.04
C VAL A 328 -3.51 -15.68 20.64
N ARG A 329 -4.28 -15.86 21.72
CA ARG A 329 -4.78 -14.75 22.55
C ARG A 329 -4.11 -14.83 23.90
N VAL A 330 -3.40 -13.77 24.25
CA VAL A 330 -2.53 -13.70 25.43
C VAL A 330 -2.86 -12.43 26.22
N PRO A 331 -2.99 -12.49 27.57
CA PRO A 331 -3.26 -11.31 28.37
C PRO A 331 -2.14 -10.26 28.35
N ASP A 332 -0.88 -10.69 28.29
CA ASP A 332 0.29 -9.80 28.40
C ASP A 332 1.39 -10.18 27.37
N PRO A 333 1.17 -9.90 26.07
CA PRO A 333 2.12 -10.23 25.03
C PRO A 333 3.34 -9.31 25.07
N HIS A 334 4.51 -9.92 25.02
CA HIS A 334 5.82 -9.27 24.94
C HIS A 334 6.38 -9.39 23.52
N PHE A 335 6.80 -8.25 22.98
CA PHE A 335 7.36 -8.15 21.64
C PHE A 335 8.80 -7.62 21.68
N GLU A 336 9.60 -7.98 20.68
CA GLU A 336 10.98 -7.52 20.55
C GLU A 336 11.08 -5.99 20.34
N ALA A 337 10.09 -5.40 19.66
CA ALA A 337 10.01 -3.95 19.38
C ALA A 337 8.55 -3.49 19.23
N GLN A 338 8.34 -2.16 19.19
CA GLN A 338 7.03 -1.54 18.98
C GLN A 338 6.34 -1.96 17.67
N THR A 339 7.10 -2.39 16.66
CA THR A 339 6.57 -2.92 15.41
C THR A 339 5.85 -4.27 15.58
N LYS A 340 5.93 -4.89 16.77
CA LYS A 340 5.25 -6.14 17.15
C LYS A 340 5.48 -7.30 16.17
N VAL A 341 6.61 -7.31 15.47
CA VAL A 341 6.92 -8.31 14.42
C VAL A 341 7.27 -9.70 14.97
N ARG A 342 7.71 -9.79 16.23
CA ARG A 342 8.14 -11.05 16.86
C ARG A 342 7.67 -11.18 18.30
N LEU A 343 6.99 -12.29 18.62
CA LEU A 343 6.54 -12.61 19.99
C LEU A 343 7.63 -13.34 20.77
N THR A 344 7.88 -12.91 22.02
CA THR A 344 9.02 -13.41 22.84
C THR A 344 8.63 -14.20 24.08
N ASN A 345 7.34 -14.27 24.45
CA ASN A 345 6.84 -15.04 25.62
C ASN A 345 7.16 -16.54 25.54
N PRO A 346 8.07 -17.10 26.37
CA PRO A 346 8.42 -18.53 26.33
C PRO A 346 7.24 -19.45 26.66
N GLU A 347 6.41 -19.07 27.64
CA GLU A 347 5.23 -19.80 28.09
C GLU A 347 4.20 -20.02 26.98
N VAL A 348 4.08 -19.05 26.06
CA VAL A 348 3.21 -19.19 24.88
C VAL A 348 3.72 -20.29 23.96
N GLY A 349 5.04 -20.41 23.78
CA GLY A 349 5.64 -21.48 22.96
C GLY A 349 5.32 -22.87 23.53
N SER A 350 5.52 -23.06 24.83
CA SER A 350 5.18 -24.33 25.51
C SER A 350 3.69 -24.64 25.49
N PHE A 351 2.84 -23.62 25.63
CA PHE A 351 1.39 -23.78 25.52
C PHE A 351 0.97 -24.24 24.13
N VAL A 352 1.42 -23.54 23.07
CA VAL A 352 1.12 -23.92 21.68
C VAL A 352 1.64 -25.33 21.38
N GLU A 353 2.84 -25.67 21.84
CA GLU A 353 3.38 -27.03 21.68
C GLU A 353 2.43 -28.07 22.29
N ALA A 354 2.00 -27.88 23.54
CA ALA A 354 1.10 -28.82 24.22
C ALA A 354 -0.24 -28.97 23.48
N VAL A 355 -0.88 -27.86 23.10
CA VAL A 355 -2.16 -27.86 22.37
C VAL A 355 -2.04 -28.64 21.06
N VAL A 356 -1.00 -28.35 20.27
CA VAL A 356 -0.82 -28.96 18.95
C VAL A 356 -0.52 -30.45 19.07
N ASN A 357 0.35 -30.89 20.00
CA ASN A 357 0.64 -32.34 20.13
C ASN A 357 -0.60 -33.15 20.53
N GLU A 358 -1.40 -32.64 21.46
CA GLU A 358 -2.62 -33.29 21.93
C GLU A 358 -3.68 -33.35 20.82
N GLN A 359 -4.07 -32.18 20.30
CA GLN A 359 -5.19 -32.08 19.36
C GLN A 359 -4.86 -32.65 17.99
N LEU A 360 -3.63 -32.45 17.49
CA LEU A 360 -3.21 -33.06 16.22
C LEU A 360 -3.08 -34.58 16.37
N GLY A 361 -2.58 -35.06 17.52
CA GLY A 361 -2.52 -36.50 17.80
C GLY A 361 -3.90 -37.14 17.72
N HIS A 362 -4.90 -36.55 18.37
CA HIS A 362 -6.29 -37.02 18.30
C HIS A 362 -6.82 -36.99 16.86
N TYR A 363 -6.62 -35.90 16.13
CA TYR A 363 -7.09 -35.77 14.76
C TYR A 363 -6.53 -36.87 13.84
N LEU A 364 -5.23 -37.19 13.94
CA LEU A 364 -4.59 -38.20 13.10
C LEU A 364 -5.14 -39.62 13.36
N GLU A 365 -5.45 -39.94 14.62
CA GLU A 365 -6.06 -41.22 15.00
C GLU A 365 -7.52 -41.32 14.54
N GLU A 366 -8.27 -40.22 14.60
CA GLU A 366 -9.66 -40.15 14.14
C GLU A 366 -9.80 -40.17 12.61
N HIS A 367 -8.78 -39.66 11.88
CA HIS A 367 -8.79 -39.49 10.42
C HIS A 367 -7.62 -40.22 9.73
N PRO A 368 -7.58 -41.57 9.78
CA PRO A 368 -6.42 -42.36 9.33
C PRO A 368 -6.21 -42.34 7.81
N THR A 369 -7.24 -42.02 7.02
CA THR A 369 -7.16 -41.89 5.56
C THR A 369 -6.41 -40.61 5.16
N GLU A 370 -6.74 -39.50 5.79
CA GLU A 370 -6.17 -38.17 5.62
C GLU A 370 -4.74 -38.16 6.15
N ALA A 371 -4.53 -38.70 7.36
CA ALA A 371 -3.21 -38.87 7.96
C ALA A 371 -2.24 -39.62 7.03
N ARG A 372 -2.69 -40.72 6.41
CA ARG A 372 -1.89 -41.47 5.44
C ARG A 372 -1.54 -40.67 4.19
N LYS A 373 -2.47 -39.87 3.65
CA LYS A 373 -2.19 -38.98 2.50
C LYS A 373 -1.12 -37.95 2.86
N ILE A 374 -1.26 -37.28 4.00
CA ILE A 374 -0.32 -36.25 4.47
C ILE A 374 1.07 -36.86 4.67
N ILE A 375 1.17 -37.99 5.38
CA ILE A 375 2.45 -38.66 5.64
C ILE A 375 3.07 -39.18 4.35
N SER A 376 2.26 -39.71 3.42
CA SER A 376 2.76 -40.13 2.10
C SER A 376 3.37 -38.96 1.33
N LYS A 377 2.81 -37.74 1.42
CA LYS A 377 3.42 -36.54 0.83
C LYS A 377 4.78 -36.25 1.47
N ALA A 378 4.87 -36.24 2.80
CA ALA A 378 6.13 -36.02 3.50
C ALA A 378 7.20 -37.09 3.15
N ILE A 379 6.79 -38.35 2.98
CA ILE A 379 7.66 -39.44 2.53
C ILE A 379 8.17 -39.19 1.10
N GLN A 380 7.31 -38.69 0.20
CA GLN A 380 7.70 -38.33 -1.17
C GLN A 380 8.64 -37.12 -1.19
N ALA A 381 8.38 -36.10 -0.37
CA ALA A 381 9.25 -34.94 -0.17
C ALA A 381 10.66 -35.38 0.29
N ALA A 382 10.72 -36.23 1.32
CA ALA A 382 11.97 -36.79 1.82
C ALA A 382 12.73 -37.58 0.72
N ALA A 383 12.03 -38.39 -0.07
CA ALA A 383 12.62 -39.13 -1.17
C ALA A 383 13.12 -38.21 -2.31
N ALA A 384 12.37 -37.16 -2.64
CA ALA A 384 12.74 -36.16 -3.63
C ALA A 384 13.97 -35.36 -3.19
N ARG A 385 14.03 -34.94 -1.91
CA ARG A 385 15.21 -34.29 -1.29
C ARG A 385 16.45 -35.18 -1.39
N GLU A 386 16.32 -36.46 -1.04
CA GLU A 386 17.41 -37.43 -1.15
C GLU A 386 17.86 -37.67 -2.61
N ALA A 387 16.92 -37.73 -3.56
CA ALA A 387 17.22 -37.86 -4.98
C ALA A 387 17.91 -36.60 -5.54
N ALA A 388 17.42 -35.41 -5.17
CA ALA A 388 18.01 -34.12 -5.53
C ALA A 388 19.42 -33.99 -4.99
N ARG A 389 19.65 -34.39 -3.73
CA ARG A 389 20.99 -34.45 -3.12
C ARG A 389 21.94 -35.35 -3.93
N LYS A 390 21.50 -36.55 -4.32
CA LYS A 390 22.30 -37.47 -5.15
C LYS A 390 22.57 -36.91 -6.56
N ALA A 391 21.58 -36.30 -7.20
CA ALA A 391 21.72 -35.70 -8.52
C ALA A 391 22.69 -34.51 -8.50
N ARG A 392 22.59 -33.65 -7.48
CA ARG A 392 23.53 -32.56 -7.19
C ARG A 392 24.95 -33.08 -6.97
N GLU A 393 25.13 -34.11 -6.13
CA GLU A 393 26.46 -34.73 -5.92
C GLU A 393 27.06 -35.30 -7.22
N LEU A 394 26.24 -35.92 -8.07
CA LEU A 394 26.68 -36.45 -9.37
C LEU A 394 27.09 -35.32 -10.34
N THR A 395 26.34 -34.23 -10.32
CA THR A 395 26.61 -33.01 -11.11
C THR A 395 27.86 -32.30 -10.59
N ARG A 396 28.08 -32.27 -9.28
CA ARG A 396 29.30 -31.77 -8.62
C ARG A 396 30.52 -32.62 -8.96
N ARG A 397 30.39 -33.94 -9.05
CA ARG A 397 31.48 -34.83 -9.50
C ARG A 397 31.86 -34.61 -10.96
N LYS A 398 30.89 -34.29 -11.84
CA LYS A 398 31.18 -33.86 -13.23
C LYS A 398 31.67 -32.41 -13.31
N GLY A 399 31.19 -31.54 -12.43
CA GLY A 399 31.48 -30.11 -12.36
C GLY A 399 32.76 -29.72 -11.61
N ALA A 400 33.36 -30.64 -10.85
CA ALA A 400 34.69 -30.45 -10.25
C ALA A 400 35.79 -30.25 -11.32
N LEU A 401 35.54 -30.67 -12.57
CA LEU A 401 36.38 -30.31 -13.73
C LEU A 401 35.96 -29.00 -14.44
N SER A 402 34.81 -28.40 -14.11
CA SER A 402 34.20 -27.27 -14.83
C SER A 402 33.98 -26.00 -13.99
N SER A 403 34.45 -25.95 -12.73
CA SER A 403 34.29 -24.81 -11.81
C SER A 403 34.95 -23.50 -12.27
N ALA A 404 35.40 -23.40 -13.51
CA ALA A 404 36.08 -22.24 -14.10
C ALA A 404 35.30 -21.56 -15.25
N ASN A 405 34.21 -22.13 -15.75
CA ASN A 405 33.55 -21.57 -16.95
C ASN A 405 32.25 -20.84 -16.60
N LEU A 406 32.36 -19.52 -16.47
CA LEU A 406 31.23 -18.60 -16.51
C LEU A 406 30.40 -18.83 -17.80
N PRO A 407 29.08 -18.59 -17.77
CA PRO A 407 28.26 -18.75 -18.96
C PRO A 407 28.79 -17.88 -20.12
N GLY A 408 28.92 -18.44 -21.33
CA GLY A 408 29.46 -17.69 -22.47
C GLY A 408 28.66 -16.46 -22.90
N LYS A 409 27.39 -16.36 -22.46
CA LYS A 409 26.54 -15.18 -22.67
C LYS A 409 26.76 -14.06 -21.64
N LEU A 410 27.35 -14.38 -20.49
CA LEU A 410 27.59 -13.42 -19.42
C LEU A 410 28.75 -12.50 -19.82
N TRP A 411 28.47 -11.21 -19.91
CA TRP A 411 29.53 -10.21 -19.92
C TRP A 411 29.78 -9.80 -18.47
N ASP A 412 30.88 -10.25 -17.90
CA ASP A 412 31.15 -10.03 -16.47
C ASP A 412 31.75 -8.63 -16.19
N CYS A 413 31.82 -8.25 -14.92
CA CYS A 413 32.52 -7.06 -14.42
C CYS A 413 33.92 -7.38 -13.89
N ALA A 414 34.79 -6.37 -13.77
CA ALA A 414 36.16 -6.55 -13.29
C ALA A 414 36.27 -6.62 -11.76
N GLU A 415 35.43 -5.86 -11.05
CA GLU A 415 35.35 -5.83 -9.59
C GLU A 415 34.82 -7.16 -9.05
N ARG A 416 35.34 -7.56 -7.89
CA ARG A 416 34.96 -8.79 -7.18
C ARG A 416 34.33 -8.52 -5.81
N GLU A 417 34.45 -7.29 -5.30
CA GLU A 417 33.79 -6.89 -4.07
C GLU A 417 32.26 -6.83 -4.28
N ARG A 418 31.56 -7.83 -3.73
CA ARG A 418 30.10 -8.01 -3.87
C ARG A 418 29.31 -6.72 -3.64
N GLY A 419 29.63 -5.94 -2.61
CA GLY A 419 28.87 -4.71 -2.28
C GLY A 419 28.87 -3.64 -3.38
N LYS A 420 29.83 -3.71 -4.31
CA LYS A 420 29.98 -2.75 -5.41
C LYS A 420 29.52 -3.30 -6.76
N THR A 421 29.37 -4.61 -6.88
CA THR A 421 29.06 -5.26 -8.16
C THR A 421 27.57 -5.37 -8.40
N GLU A 422 27.19 -5.26 -9.67
CA GLU A 422 25.80 -5.26 -10.11
C GLU A 422 25.68 -6.14 -11.36
N ILE A 423 24.58 -6.88 -11.48
CA ILE A 423 24.25 -7.62 -12.71
C ILE A 423 22.93 -7.11 -13.27
N PHE A 424 22.92 -6.75 -14.56
CA PHE A 424 21.71 -6.45 -15.30
C PHE A 424 21.26 -7.69 -16.08
N ILE A 425 20.05 -8.14 -15.80
CA ILE A 425 19.39 -9.21 -16.55
C ILE A 425 18.51 -8.52 -17.59
N VAL A 426 18.84 -8.69 -18.87
CA VAL A 426 18.29 -7.90 -19.97
C VAL A 426 17.48 -8.77 -20.92
N GLU A 427 16.36 -8.24 -21.39
CA GLU A 427 15.53 -8.86 -22.41
C GLU A 427 16.21 -8.79 -23.80
N GLY A 428 16.62 -9.95 -24.31
CA GLY A 428 17.15 -10.09 -25.67
C GLY A 428 18.59 -9.62 -25.88
N ASP A 429 19.16 -10.04 -27.02
CA ASP A 429 20.53 -9.69 -27.40
C ASP A 429 20.65 -8.21 -27.86
N SER A 430 19.56 -7.60 -28.32
CA SER A 430 19.55 -6.21 -28.81
C SER A 430 19.77 -5.21 -27.66
N ALA A 431 18.87 -5.20 -26.68
CA ALA A 431 19.04 -4.39 -25.48
C ALA A 431 20.30 -4.81 -24.69
N GLY A 432 20.62 -6.11 -24.67
CA GLY A 432 21.88 -6.61 -24.10
C GLY A 432 23.13 -6.03 -24.75
N GLY A 433 23.11 -5.81 -26.08
CA GLY A 433 24.20 -5.16 -26.82
C GLY A 433 24.40 -3.69 -26.45
N SER A 434 23.31 -2.91 -26.40
CA SER A 434 23.34 -1.51 -25.96
C SER A 434 23.80 -1.39 -24.49
N ALA A 435 23.29 -2.25 -23.61
CA ALA A 435 23.69 -2.29 -22.20
C ALA A 435 25.17 -2.66 -22.05
N LYS A 436 25.67 -3.65 -22.80
CA LYS A 436 27.09 -4.01 -22.81
C LYS A 436 27.98 -2.85 -23.23
N ALA A 437 27.55 -2.06 -24.22
CA ALA A 437 28.29 -0.92 -24.72
C ALA A 437 28.30 0.25 -23.72
N GLY A 438 27.18 0.53 -23.05
CA GLY A 438 27.01 1.68 -22.14
C GLY A 438 27.45 1.44 -20.69
N ARG A 439 27.61 0.20 -20.24
CA ARG A 439 27.93 -0.13 -18.84
C ARG A 439 29.28 0.38 -18.37
N ASP A 440 29.40 0.55 -17.05
CA ASP A 440 30.69 0.56 -16.39
C ASP A 440 31.21 -0.87 -16.22
N ARG A 441 32.21 -1.24 -17.02
CA ARG A 441 32.80 -2.60 -17.03
C ARG A 441 33.48 -2.97 -15.71
N ASN A 442 33.81 -1.99 -14.86
CA ASN A 442 34.41 -2.28 -13.56
C ASN A 442 33.38 -2.91 -12.63
N ILE A 443 32.16 -2.37 -12.58
CA ILE A 443 31.16 -2.75 -11.56
C ILE A 443 29.92 -3.48 -12.11
N GLN A 444 29.64 -3.39 -13.42
CA GLN A 444 28.40 -3.89 -14.00
C GLN A 444 28.59 -5.08 -14.95
N ALA A 445 27.98 -6.21 -14.59
CA ALA A 445 27.81 -7.38 -15.44
C ALA A 445 26.48 -7.31 -16.20
N ILE A 446 26.43 -7.90 -17.40
CA ILE A 446 25.23 -7.94 -18.25
C ILE A 446 24.97 -9.40 -18.63
N LEU A 447 23.75 -9.86 -18.39
CA LEU A 447 23.26 -11.19 -18.77
C LEU A 447 22.03 -11.05 -19.69
N PRO A 448 22.20 -11.21 -21.01
CA PRO A 448 21.08 -11.22 -21.94
C PRO A 448 20.35 -12.55 -21.87
N LEU A 449 19.01 -12.49 -21.80
CA LEU A 449 18.14 -13.67 -21.87
C LEU A 449 17.48 -13.78 -23.23
N LYS A 450 17.34 -15.00 -23.73
CA LYS A 450 16.69 -15.27 -25.03
C LYS A 450 15.29 -15.83 -24.82
N GLY A 451 14.30 -15.15 -25.40
CA GLY A 451 12.90 -15.59 -25.35
C GLY A 451 12.33 -15.56 -23.94
N LYS A 452 11.15 -16.18 -23.78
CA LYS A 452 10.45 -16.27 -22.51
C LYS A 452 11.07 -17.38 -21.65
N ILE A 453 11.26 -17.10 -20.37
CA ILE A 453 11.79 -18.06 -19.41
C ILE A 453 10.72 -19.13 -19.10
N LEU A 454 11.15 -20.34 -18.77
CA LEU A 454 10.25 -21.36 -18.25
C LEU A 454 9.54 -20.87 -16.98
N ASN A 455 8.21 -21.00 -16.97
CA ASN A 455 7.44 -20.78 -15.77
C ASN A 455 7.75 -21.86 -14.73
N VAL A 456 8.44 -21.47 -13.66
CA VAL A 456 8.89 -22.39 -12.61
C VAL A 456 7.78 -22.80 -11.65
N GLU A 457 6.66 -22.07 -11.60
CA GLU A 457 5.50 -22.45 -10.79
C GLU A 457 4.94 -23.81 -11.21
N LYS A 458 4.91 -24.06 -12.53
CA LYS A 458 4.38 -25.29 -13.15
C LYS A 458 5.43 -26.39 -13.33
N ALA A 459 6.70 -26.11 -13.05
CA ALA A 459 7.81 -26.98 -13.45
C ALA A 459 8.49 -27.60 -12.23
N ARG A 460 8.58 -28.94 -12.24
CA ARG A 460 9.39 -29.68 -11.25
C ARG A 460 10.85 -29.25 -11.33
N LEU A 461 11.56 -29.36 -10.21
CA LEU A 461 12.97 -29.00 -10.05
C LEU A 461 13.86 -29.58 -11.17
N GLU A 462 13.65 -30.85 -11.57
CA GLU A 462 14.41 -31.50 -12.65
C GLU A 462 14.25 -30.80 -14.00
N LYS A 463 13.00 -30.47 -14.39
CA LYS A 463 12.70 -29.79 -15.65
C LYS A 463 13.24 -28.36 -15.65
N MET A 464 13.20 -27.71 -14.49
CA MET A 464 13.75 -26.39 -14.27
C MET A 464 15.29 -26.39 -14.42
N LEU A 465 15.99 -27.34 -13.81
CA LEU A 465 17.45 -27.48 -13.91
C LEU A 465 17.92 -27.87 -15.32
N ALA A 466 17.06 -28.53 -16.10
CA ALA A 466 17.32 -28.82 -17.51
C ALA A 466 17.20 -27.58 -18.42
N HIS A 467 16.55 -26.49 -17.97
CA HIS A 467 16.34 -25.29 -18.78
C HIS A 467 17.61 -24.43 -18.88
N ASP A 468 18.06 -24.13 -20.09
CA ASP A 468 19.34 -23.49 -20.35
C ASP A 468 19.47 -22.08 -19.77
N GLU A 469 18.43 -21.23 -19.90
CA GLU A 469 18.47 -19.86 -19.37
C GLU A 469 18.49 -19.86 -17.83
N ILE A 470 17.81 -20.81 -17.18
CA ILE A 470 17.79 -20.92 -15.72
C ILE A 470 19.15 -21.40 -15.22
N ARG A 471 19.72 -22.42 -15.86
CA ARG A 471 21.08 -22.91 -15.54
C ARG A 471 22.13 -21.81 -15.73
N THR A 472 21.99 -21.00 -16.78
CA THR A 472 22.85 -19.84 -17.05
C THR A 472 22.72 -18.80 -15.95
N LEU A 473 21.50 -18.48 -15.52
CA LEU A 473 21.23 -17.54 -14.43
C LEU A 473 21.84 -18.01 -13.09
N ILE A 474 21.59 -19.27 -12.71
CA ILE A 474 22.14 -19.86 -11.46
C ILE A 474 23.67 -19.84 -11.49
N SER A 475 24.27 -20.23 -12.62
CA SER A 475 25.73 -20.22 -12.81
C SER A 475 26.31 -18.80 -12.75
N ALA A 476 25.63 -17.82 -13.36
CA ALA A 476 26.05 -16.42 -13.33
C ALA A 476 26.06 -15.86 -11.89
N LEU A 477 25.00 -16.12 -11.12
CA LEU A 477 24.86 -15.64 -9.74
C LEU A 477 25.79 -16.35 -8.76
N GLY A 478 26.06 -17.65 -8.98
CA GLY A 478 26.98 -18.44 -8.15
C GLY A 478 26.43 -18.86 -6.79
N THR A 479 25.13 -18.65 -6.54
CA THR A 479 24.48 -18.95 -5.26
C THR A 479 24.14 -20.42 -5.07
N GLY A 480 24.13 -21.24 -6.13
CA GLY A 480 23.45 -22.54 -6.08
C GLY A 480 21.92 -22.37 -6.07
N ILE A 481 21.19 -23.45 -5.80
CA ILE A 481 19.72 -23.46 -5.84
C ILE A 481 19.08 -24.50 -4.91
N GLY A 482 17.96 -24.12 -4.30
CA GLY A 482 17.18 -24.94 -3.37
C GLY A 482 17.80 -25.04 -1.98
N THR A 483 17.04 -25.58 -1.02
CA THR A 483 17.29 -25.49 0.43
C THR A 483 18.67 -25.97 0.90
N ASP A 484 19.25 -27.01 0.29
CA ASP A 484 20.53 -27.59 0.76
C ASP A 484 21.80 -26.94 0.17
N GLU A 485 21.70 -26.26 -0.97
CA GLU A 485 22.88 -25.72 -1.70
C GLU A 485 22.82 -24.21 -1.92
N PHE A 486 21.62 -23.63 -1.87
CA PHE A 486 21.46 -22.20 -2.02
C PHE A 486 22.13 -21.50 -0.85
N ASP A 487 23.12 -20.68 -1.21
CA ASP A 487 23.90 -19.88 -0.30
C ASP A 487 23.89 -18.45 -0.83
N PRO A 488 23.06 -17.56 -0.26
CA PRO A 488 23.00 -16.17 -0.68
C PRO A 488 24.32 -15.43 -0.44
N ASP A 489 25.21 -15.93 0.42
CA ASP A 489 26.51 -15.31 0.69
C ASP A 489 27.53 -15.55 -0.42
N LYS A 490 27.31 -16.61 -1.23
CA LYS A 490 28.09 -16.87 -2.45
C LYS A 490 27.61 -16.06 -3.66
N CYS A 491 26.55 -15.26 -3.54
CA CYS A 491 26.08 -14.43 -4.64
C CYS A 491 27.20 -13.48 -5.10
N ARG A 492 27.56 -13.58 -6.38
CA ARG A 492 28.68 -12.83 -6.97
C ARG A 492 28.42 -11.33 -7.10
N TYR A 493 27.15 -10.95 -7.11
CA TYR A 493 26.71 -9.57 -7.32
C TYR A 493 25.96 -9.05 -6.10
N GLY A 494 26.21 -7.80 -5.71
CA GLY A 494 25.49 -7.12 -4.63
C GLY A 494 24.09 -6.69 -5.04
N LYS A 495 23.89 -6.36 -6.33
CA LYS A 495 22.59 -6.02 -6.89
C LYS A 495 22.29 -6.81 -8.15
N ILE A 496 21.06 -7.30 -8.24
CA ILE A 496 20.48 -7.98 -9.38
C ILE A 496 19.40 -7.05 -9.92
N ILE A 497 19.60 -6.52 -11.11
CA ILE A 497 18.72 -5.50 -11.72
C ILE A 497 18.03 -6.11 -12.93
N LEU A 498 16.71 -6.22 -12.87
CA LEU A 498 15.86 -6.68 -13.97
C LEU A 498 15.59 -5.49 -14.90
N MET A 499 16.07 -5.56 -16.14
CA MET A 499 15.92 -4.50 -17.13
C MET A 499 15.19 -5.06 -18.35
N THR A 500 13.86 -4.95 -18.32
CA THR A 500 12.92 -5.40 -19.36
C THR A 500 12.29 -4.21 -20.06
N ASP A 501 11.75 -4.42 -21.27
CA ASP A 501 11.03 -3.37 -21.97
C ASP A 501 9.74 -2.97 -21.25
N ALA A 502 9.26 -1.76 -21.54
CA ALA A 502 8.03 -1.18 -20.98
C ALA A 502 6.79 -1.58 -21.81
N ASP A 503 6.79 -2.80 -22.35
CA ASP A 503 5.72 -3.38 -23.15
C ASP A 503 5.13 -4.65 -22.49
N VAL A 504 4.21 -5.30 -23.19
CA VAL A 504 3.51 -6.49 -22.70
C VAL A 504 4.44 -7.71 -22.55
N ASP A 505 5.45 -7.85 -23.42
CA ASP A 505 6.37 -8.99 -23.39
C ASP A 505 7.42 -8.81 -22.29
N GLY A 506 7.93 -7.60 -22.10
CA GLY A 506 8.81 -7.23 -20.99
C GLY A 506 8.14 -7.37 -19.64
N ALA A 507 6.85 -6.96 -19.52
CA ALA A 507 6.07 -7.21 -18.31
C ALA A 507 5.92 -8.72 -18.02
N HIS A 508 5.73 -9.55 -19.05
CA HIS A 508 5.64 -11.00 -18.90
C HIS A 508 6.98 -11.63 -18.46
N ILE A 509 8.10 -11.26 -19.10
CA ILE A 509 9.43 -11.75 -18.73
C ILE A 509 9.79 -11.33 -17.30
N ARG A 510 9.49 -10.07 -16.93
CA ARG A 510 9.65 -9.57 -15.56
C ARG A 510 8.87 -10.43 -14.56
N THR A 511 7.62 -10.76 -14.87
CA THR A 511 6.78 -11.62 -14.01
C THR A 511 7.39 -13.02 -13.83
N LEU A 512 7.89 -13.64 -14.91
CA LEU A 512 8.56 -14.94 -14.86
C LEU A 512 9.85 -14.91 -14.01
N LEU A 513 10.65 -13.85 -14.15
CA LEU A 513 11.87 -13.65 -13.35
C LEU A 513 11.54 -13.45 -11.87
N LEU A 514 10.54 -12.63 -11.56
CA LEU A 514 10.10 -12.42 -10.18
C LEU A 514 9.58 -13.73 -9.56
N THR A 515 8.82 -14.52 -10.33
CA THR A 515 8.39 -15.87 -9.91
C THR A 515 9.59 -16.76 -9.61
N PHE A 516 10.61 -16.75 -10.46
CA PHE A 516 11.84 -17.53 -10.24
C PHE A 516 12.57 -17.12 -8.96
N PHE A 517 12.84 -15.82 -8.76
CA PHE A 517 13.52 -15.35 -7.56
C PHE A 517 12.69 -15.62 -6.30
N TYR A 518 11.38 -15.40 -6.35
CA TYR A 518 10.48 -15.66 -5.24
C TYR A 518 10.47 -17.14 -4.83
N ARG A 519 10.37 -18.06 -5.80
CA ARG A 519 10.27 -19.50 -5.53
C ARG A 519 11.60 -20.17 -5.19
N GLN A 520 12.70 -19.72 -5.79
CA GLN A 520 13.98 -20.45 -5.74
C GLN A 520 15.06 -19.74 -4.93
N MET A 521 14.96 -18.41 -4.78
CA MET A 521 15.98 -17.58 -4.13
C MET A 521 15.34 -16.44 -3.29
N PRO A 522 14.35 -16.72 -2.42
CA PRO A 522 13.61 -15.68 -1.70
C PRO A 522 14.53 -14.81 -0.82
N GLU A 523 15.58 -15.39 -0.23
CA GLU A 523 16.53 -14.64 0.60
C GLU A 523 17.26 -13.53 -0.16
N LEU A 524 17.41 -13.63 -1.50
CA LEU A 524 17.98 -12.52 -2.28
C LEU A 524 17.04 -11.30 -2.30
N ILE A 525 15.72 -11.55 -2.28
CA ILE A 525 14.72 -10.47 -2.20
C ILE A 525 14.68 -9.92 -0.77
N GLU A 526 14.69 -10.79 0.24
CA GLU A 526 14.70 -10.38 1.66
C GLU A 526 15.95 -9.58 2.02
N ARG A 527 17.12 -9.98 1.51
CA ARG A 527 18.39 -9.23 1.62
C ARG A 527 18.45 -8.01 0.70
N GLN A 528 17.34 -7.64 0.05
CA GLN A 528 17.21 -6.41 -0.74
C GLN A 528 18.19 -6.33 -1.92
N MET A 529 18.43 -7.47 -2.58
CA MET A 529 19.38 -7.56 -3.69
C MET A 529 18.70 -7.47 -5.06
N VAL A 530 17.39 -7.66 -5.15
CA VAL A 530 16.64 -7.68 -6.41
C VAL A 530 15.97 -6.33 -6.68
N TYR A 531 16.20 -5.78 -7.87
CA TYR A 531 15.73 -4.47 -8.30
C TYR A 531 15.14 -4.55 -9.70
N ILE A 532 14.25 -3.63 -10.03
CA ILE A 532 13.69 -3.42 -11.37
C ILE A 532 14.17 -2.05 -11.86
N ALA A 533 14.75 -2.00 -13.05
CA ALA A 533 15.14 -0.75 -13.69
C ALA A 533 13.92 0.08 -14.08
N GLN A 534 14.02 1.41 -14.00
CA GLN A 534 12.99 2.34 -14.45
C GLN A 534 13.56 3.21 -15.58
N PRO A 535 13.49 2.74 -16.84
CA PRO A 535 13.83 3.57 -17.97
C PRO A 535 12.86 4.76 -18.08
N PRO A 536 13.31 5.90 -18.62
CA PRO A 536 12.47 7.08 -18.76
C PRO A 536 11.40 6.90 -19.84
N LEU A 537 10.25 7.51 -19.63
CA LEU A 537 9.15 7.51 -20.60
C LEU A 537 9.33 8.60 -21.66
N TYR A 538 9.90 9.75 -21.29
CA TYR A 538 10.14 10.88 -22.19
C TYR A 538 11.60 11.33 -22.16
N GLU A 539 12.12 11.66 -23.35
CA GLU A 539 13.27 12.52 -23.56
C GLU A 539 12.75 13.92 -23.91
N VAL A 540 13.24 14.91 -23.20
CA VAL A 540 12.84 16.31 -23.33
C VAL A 540 14.05 17.15 -23.66
N ARG A 541 13.96 17.92 -24.75
CA ARG A 541 15.07 18.74 -25.21
C ARG A 541 14.62 20.17 -25.45
N ALA A 542 15.20 21.10 -24.69
CA ALA A 542 14.98 22.53 -24.91
C ALA A 542 15.69 22.99 -26.20
N LYS A 543 15.00 23.81 -27.01
CA LYS A 543 15.54 24.35 -28.26
C LYS A 543 16.81 25.17 -27.98
N GLY A 544 17.91 24.81 -28.65
CA GLY A 544 19.22 25.44 -28.48
C GLY A 544 20.12 24.81 -27.40
N GLN A 545 19.61 23.89 -26.58
CA GLN A 545 20.45 23.10 -25.66
C GLN A 545 20.92 21.79 -26.29
N LYS A 546 22.16 21.43 -25.97
CA LYS A 546 22.77 20.16 -26.40
C LYS A 546 22.42 18.97 -25.50
N LYS A 547 22.11 19.21 -24.22
CA LYS A 547 21.74 18.17 -23.26
C LYS A 547 20.24 17.96 -23.26
N SER A 548 19.82 16.70 -23.32
CA SER A 548 18.44 16.29 -23.09
C SER A 548 18.21 16.07 -21.59
N GLU A 549 16.98 16.31 -21.15
CA GLU A 549 16.47 15.88 -19.85
C GLU A 549 15.56 14.66 -20.03
N TYR A 550 15.42 13.85 -18.99
CA TYR A 550 14.59 12.65 -19.03
C TYR A 550 13.51 12.68 -17.95
N VAL A 551 12.33 12.16 -18.28
CA VAL A 551 11.15 12.16 -17.40
C VAL A 551 10.57 10.75 -17.33
N LEU A 552 10.32 10.27 -16.11
CA LEU A 552 9.91 8.89 -15.85
C LEU A 552 8.41 8.68 -15.99
N THR A 553 7.59 9.68 -15.65
CA THR A 553 6.13 9.55 -15.59
C THR A 553 5.40 10.69 -16.30
N GLU A 554 4.17 10.44 -16.74
CA GLU A 554 3.30 11.48 -17.33
C GLU A 554 2.95 12.59 -16.33
N GLN A 555 2.75 12.24 -15.05
CA GLN A 555 2.43 13.21 -14.02
C GLN A 555 3.59 14.16 -13.75
N GLU A 556 4.82 13.64 -13.71
CA GLU A 556 6.03 14.46 -13.61
C GLU A 556 6.17 15.37 -14.84
N MET A 557 5.86 14.86 -16.04
CA MET A 557 5.87 15.67 -17.25
C MET A 557 4.88 16.84 -17.18
N LYS A 558 3.64 16.59 -16.71
CA LYS A 558 2.63 17.64 -16.49
C LYS A 558 3.09 18.68 -15.46
N LYS A 559 3.69 18.24 -14.34
CA LYS A 559 4.26 19.14 -13.31
C LYS A 559 5.40 20.00 -13.91
N ARG A 560 6.32 19.40 -14.68
CA ARG A 560 7.43 20.12 -15.33
C ARG A 560 6.94 21.13 -16.37
N MET A 561 6.01 20.74 -17.25
CA MET A 561 5.42 21.66 -18.23
C MET A 561 4.73 22.85 -17.56
N THR A 562 4.03 22.61 -16.44
CA THR A 562 3.42 23.70 -15.66
C THR A 562 4.48 24.62 -15.06
N SER A 563 5.55 24.06 -14.49
CA SER A 563 6.68 24.83 -13.93
C SER A 563 7.41 25.65 -15.00
N TRP A 564 7.64 25.09 -16.19
CA TRP A 564 8.21 25.82 -17.32
C TRP A 564 7.29 26.95 -17.79
N GLY A 565 5.98 26.67 -17.86
CA GLY A 565 4.98 27.68 -18.22
C GLY A 565 4.88 28.83 -17.21
N LEU A 566 5.17 28.58 -15.93
CA LEU A 566 5.18 29.60 -14.87
C LEU A 566 6.36 30.57 -14.98
N LYS A 567 7.48 30.17 -15.60
CA LYS A 567 8.68 31.01 -15.71
C LYS A 567 8.42 32.23 -16.60
N GLY A 568 8.30 33.39 -15.98
CA GLY A 568 8.04 34.65 -16.68
C GLY A 568 6.59 34.82 -17.12
N ALA A 569 5.68 33.97 -16.62
CA ALA A 569 4.25 34.16 -16.83
C ALA A 569 3.66 35.10 -15.78
N ARG A 570 2.70 35.91 -16.24
CA ARG A 570 1.82 36.71 -15.40
C ARG A 570 0.37 36.46 -15.82
N LEU A 571 -0.50 36.26 -14.85
CA LEU A 571 -1.93 36.15 -15.08
C LEU A 571 -2.56 37.54 -14.90
N VAL A 572 -3.13 38.07 -15.97
CA VAL A 572 -3.92 39.30 -15.95
C VAL A 572 -5.37 38.94 -15.67
N VAL A 573 -5.95 39.58 -14.65
CA VAL A 573 -7.36 39.45 -14.28
C VAL A 573 -8.05 40.78 -14.56
N ARG A 574 -9.10 40.74 -15.37
CA ARG A 574 -9.92 41.89 -15.77
C ARG A 574 -11.23 41.89 -14.99
N ASP A 575 -11.25 42.57 -13.85
CA ASP A 575 -12.41 42.66 -12.98
C ASP A 575 -13.50 43.52 -13.61
N GLY A 576 -14.71 42.98 -13.70
CA GLY A 576 -15.86 43.63 -14.35
C GLY A 576 -16.33 42.94 -15.64
N ILE A 577 -15.55 42.00 -16.17
CA ILE A 577 -15.98 41.06 -17.21
C ILE A 577 -16.59 39.84 -16.52
N ALA A 578 -17.91 39.87 -16.29
CA ALA A 578 -18.67 38.74 -15.73
C ALA A 578 -19.43 38.01 -16.85
N ALA A 579 -19.62 36.69 -16.71
CA ALA A 579 -20.38 35.88 -17.65
C ALA A 579 -21.76 36.49 -17.96
N GLY A 580 -22.06 36.63 -19.26
CA GLY A 580 -23.36 37.08 -19.75
C GLY A 580 -23.57 38.60 -19.77
N ARG A 581 -22.54 39.42 -19.51
CA ARG A 581 -22.63 40.90 -19.59
C ARG A 581 -21.48 41.57 -20.34
N ALA A 582 -20.72 40.85 -21.19
CA ALA A 582 -19.63 41.48 -21.94
C ALA A 582 -20.11 42.59 -22.90
N GLY A 583 -21.39 42.56 -23.32
CA GLY A 583 -22.02 43.62 -24.11
C GLY A 583 -22.41 44.89 -23.35
N GLN A 584 -22.28 44.94 -22.02
CA GLN A 584 -22.65 46.11 -21.18
C GLN A 584 -21.52 46.61 -20.26
N ALA A 585 -20.31 46.07 -20.37
CA ALA A 585 -19.17 46.58 -19.63
C ALA A 585 -18.78 47.97 -20.19
N ARG A 586 -19.00 49.03 -19.40
CA ARG A 586 -18.43 50.34 -19.72
C ARG A 586 -16.89 50.23 -19.64
N PRO A 587 -16.13 50.55 -20.69
CA PRO A 587 -14.67 50.43 -20.71
C PRO A 587 -13.98 51.21 -19.58
N ASP A 588 -14.64 52.24 -19.04
CA ASP A 588 -14.11 53.13 -17.99
C ASP A 588 -14.08 52.51 -16.57
N LYS A 589 -14.56 51.26 -16.37
CA LYS A 589 -14.67 50.63 -15.04
C LYS A 589 -14.02 49.24 -14.91
N VAL A 590 -13.34 48.73 -15.94
CA VAL A 590 -12.65 47.42 -15.85
C VAL A 590 -11.35 47.62 -15.07
N LYS A 591 -11.28 47.06 -13.85
CA LYS A 591 -10.06 47.09 -13.05
C LYS A 591 -9.18 45.94 -13.49
N VAL A 592 -7.95 46.25 -13.92
CA VAL A 592 -6.98 45.25 -14.37
C VAL A 592 -5.96 45.04 -13.26
N ARG A 593 -5.77 43.78 -12.84
CA ARG A 593 -4.73 43.38 -11.90
C ARG A 593 -3.90 42.24 -12.48
N SER A 594 -2.69 42.05 -11.97
CA SER A 594 -1.80 40.95 -12.36
C SER A 594 -1.41 40.11 -11.14
N ILE A 595 -1.35 38.79 -11.36
CA ILE A 595 -0.87 37.80 -10.40
C ILE A 595 0.38 37.17 -11.02
N GLU A 596 1.51 37.24 -10.32
CA GLU A 596 2.82 36.81 -10.83
C GLU A 596 3.70 36.26 -9.70
N GLY A 597 4.80 35.61 -10.05
CA GLY A 597 5.76 35.07 -9.08
C GLY A 597 5.12 34.06 -8.11
N PRO A 598 5.48 34.10 -6.81
CA PRO A 598 4.99 33.13 -5.81
C PRO A 598 3.47 33.06 -5.67
N ASP A 599 2.76 34.17 -5.92
CA ASP A 599 1.31 34.21 -5.84
C ASP A 599 0.66 33.44 -6.99
N LEU A 600 1.23 33.53 -8.20
CA LEU A 600 0.78 32.73 -9.34
C LEU A 600 1.09 31.24 -9.13
N GLU A 601 2.26 30.91 -8.57
CA GLU A 601 2.61 29.53 -8.22
C GLU A 601 1.61 28.94 -7.21
N ASN A 602 1.26 29.69 -6.16
CA ASN A 602 0.27 29.29 -5.17
C ASN A 602 -1.13 29.14 -5.77
N LEU A 603 -1.55 30.07 -6.62
CA LEU A 603 -2.83 29.98 -7.33
C LEU A 603 -2.89 28.71 -8.19
N VAL A 604 -1.85 28.45 -8.98
CA VAL A 604 -1.77 27.28 -9.87
C VAL A 604 -1.75 25.98 -9.07
N ARG A 605 -1.16 25.95 -7.88
CA ARG A 605 -1.25 24.80 -6.97
C ARG A 605 -2.71 24.52 -6.60
N TYR A 606 -3.46 25.53 -6.16
CA TYR A 606 -4.88 25.38 -5.83
C TYR A 606 -5.74 24.97 -7.04
N LEU A 607 -5.48 25.55 -8.22
CA LEU A 607 -6.19 25.17 -9.45
C LEU A 607 -5.85 23.74 -9.91
N SER A 608 -4.60 23.30 -9.71
CA SER A 608 -4.18 21.92 -9.99
C SER A 608 -4.84 20.92 -9.03
N ASP A 609 -5.05 21.32 -7.77
CA ASP A 609 -5.84 20.53 -6.81
C ASP A 609 -7.30 20.42 -7.25
N ILE A 610 -7.92 21.52 -7.71
CA ILE A 610 -9.28 21.48 -8.27
C ILE A 610 -9.34 20.61 -9.54
N GLU A 611 -8.33 20.68 -10.42
CA GLU A 611 -8.26 19.83 -11.63
C GLU A 611 -8.19 18.33 -11.25
N ARG A 612 -7.38 17.98 -10.23
CA ARG A 612 -7.30 16.62 -9.68
C ARG A 612 -8.65 16.19 -9.09
N ILE A 613 -9.27 17.03 -8.26
CA ILE A 613 -10.58 16.76 -7.66
C ILE A 613 -11.67 16.62 -8.73
N SER A 614 -11.65 17.47 -9.76
CA SER A 614 -12.59 17.40 -10.88
C SER A 614 -12.47 16.07 -11.61
N ALA A 615 -11.25 15.56 -11.84
CA ALA A 615 -11.06 14.26 -12.45
C ALA A 615 -11.62 13.11 -11.59
N MET A 616 -11.52 13.22 -10.26
CA MET A 616 -12.11 12.26 -9.32
C MET A 616 -13.64 12.31 -9.32
N LEU A 617 -14.24 13.52 -9.25
CA LEU A 617 -15.68 13.72 -9.34
C LEU A 617 -16.26 13.19 -10.66
N SER A 618 -15.55 13.36 -11.78
CA SER A 618 -15.98 12.82 -13.08
C SER A 618 -16.07 11.30 -13.09
N ARG A 619 -15.13 10.58 -12.43
CA ARG A 619 -15.24 9.12 -12.23
C ARG A 619 -16.46 8.76 -11.37
N ARG A 620 -16.89 9.68 -10.50
CA ARG A 620 -18.13 9.53 -9.74
C ARG A 620 -19.40 9.83 -10.53
N GLY A 621 -19.29 10.31 -11.78
CA GLY A 621 -20.42 10.75 -12.60
C GLY A 621 -20.85 12.19 -12.31
N ILE A 622 -20.05 12.94 -11.53
CA ILE A 622 -20.30 14.33 -11.18
C ILE A 622 -19.40 15.20 -12.05
N ASP A 623 -19.95 15.86 -13.05
CA ASP A 623 -19.24 16.90 -13.80
C ASP A 623 -19.16 18.17 -12.96
N LEU A 624 -17.94 18.61 -12.61
CA LEU A 624 -17.75 19.75 -11.72
C LEU A 624 -18.37 21.04 -12.26
N ARG A 625 -18.31 21.30 -13.57
CA ARG A 625 -18.90 22.52 -14.16
C ARG A 625 -20.42 22.50 -14.05
N GLN A 626 -21.06 21.36 -14.35
CA GLN A 626 -22.51 21.21 -14.17
C GLN A 626 -22.91 21.32 -12.69
N PHE A 627 -22.13 20.72 -11.79
CA PHE A 627 -22.38 20.76 -10.36
C PHE A 627 -22.31 22.18 -9.80
N ILE A 628 -21.28 22.95 -10.16
CA ILE A 628 -21.17 24.39 -9.79
C ILE A 628 -22.37 25.16 -10.35
N SER A 629 -22.71 24.97 -11.63
CA SER A 629 -23.83 25.68 -12.26
C SER A 629 -25.18 25.42 -11.60
N ARG A 630 -25.37 24.23 -11.01
CA ARG A 630 -26.65 23.82 -10.43
C ARG A 630 -26.78 24.19 -8.96
N TYR A 631 -25.69 24.13 -8.19
CA TYR A 631 -25.77 24.12 -6.73
C TYR A 631 -24.94 25.19 -6.02
N TYR A 632 -24.13 25.97 -6.73
CA TYR A 632 -23.33 27.02 -6.08
C TYR A 632 -24.21 28.18 -5.61
N ASP A 633 -24.17 28.50 -4.30
CA ASP A 633 -24.99 29.55 -3.69
C ASP A 633 -24.31 30.94 -3.67
N GLY A 634 -23.15 31.07 -4.31
CA GLY A 634 -22.30 32.27 -4.27
C GLY A 634 -21.31 32.30 -3.10
N LYS A 635 -21.41 31.36 -2.15
CA LYS A 635 -20.49 31.19 -1.03
C LYS A 635 -19.77 29.85 -1.10
N ARG A 636 -20.51 28.76 -1.14
CA ARG A 636 -20.03 27.37 -1.11
C ARG A 636 -20.90 26.45 -1.97
N LEU A 637 -20.42 25.24 -2.18
CA LEU A 637 -21.14 24.13 -2.81
C LEU A 637 -21.65 23.17 -1.71
N PRO A 638 -22.76 22.44 -1.94
CA PRO A 638 -23.25 21.45 -0.99
C PRO A 638 -22.32 20.24 -0.95
N ALA A 639 -21.86 19.89 0.26
CA ALA A 639 -20.94 18.78 0.50
C ALA A 639 -21.65 17.47 0.84
N TYR A 640 -22.98 17.43 0.83
CA TYR A 640 -23.77 16.26 1.17
C TYR A 640 -24.85 16.02 0.11
N LEU A 641 -25.02 14.78 -0.31
CA LEU A 641 -25.94 14.38 -1.37
C LEU A 641 -26.71 13.12 -0.96
N ILE A 642 -28.04 13.14 -1.09
CA ILE A 642 -28.89 11.97 -0.93
C ILE A 642 -29.61 11.73 -2.26
N ARG A 643 -29.47 10.55 -2.85
CA ARG A 643 -30.22 10.12 -4.04
C ARG A 643 -31.34 9.16 -3.66
N ILE A 644 -32.57 9.53 -3.99
CA ILE A 644 -33.78 8.73 -3.78
C ILE A 644 -34.39 8.47 -5.15
N GLY A 645 -34.23 7.25 -5.69
CA GLY A 645 -34.59 6.93 -7.08
C GLY A 645 -33.87 7.86 -8.07
N ASN A 646 -34.64 8.66 -8.82
CA ASN A 646 -34.12 9.65 -9.78
C ASN A 646 -34.01 11.07 -9.21
N THR A 647 -34.32 11.26 -7.93
CA THR A 647 -34.26 12.57 -7.27
C THR A 647 -32.98 12.72 -6.45
N GLU A 648 -32.41 13.91 -6.49
CA GLU A 648 -31.20 14.29 -5.76
C GLU A 648 -31.55 15.39 -4.76
N GLU A 649 -31.33 15.14 -3.48
CA GLU A 649 -31.41 16.12 -2.40
C GLU A 649 -29.98 16.49 -1.99
N VAL A 650 -29.67 17.79 -1.92
CA VAL A 650 -28.33 18.28 -1.55
C VAL A 650 -28.39 19.09 -0.26
N PHE A 651 -27.36 18.95 0.58
CA PHE A 651 -27.25 19.67 1.85
C PHE A 651 -25.88 20.32 1.98
N PHE A 652 -25.86 21.49 2.63
CA PHE A 652 -24.62 22.24 2.88
C PHE A 652 -24.01 21.90 4.24
N ASP A 653 -24.82 21.47 5.20
CA ASP A 653 -24.43 21.24 6.58
C ASP A 653 -24.79 19.81 7.00
N GLY A 654 -23.87 19.14 7.69
CA GLY A 654 -24.02 17.73 8.09
C GLY A 654 -25.19 17.50 9.06
N ALA A 655 -25.59 18.51 9.83
CA ALA A 655 -26.72 18.40 10.75
C ALA A 655 -28.05 18.17 10.02
N ASP A 656 -28.32 18.92 8.94
CA ASP A 656 -29.54 18.76 8.14
C ASP A 656 -29.52 17.44 7.35
N TYR A 657 -28.35 17.06 6.84
CA TYR A 657 -28.13 15.78 6.18
C TYR A 657 -28.40 14.59 7.12
N ASN A 658 -27.84 14.60 8.33
CA ASN A 658 -28.05 13.54 9.32
C ASN A 658 -29.51 13.47 9.76
N LYS A 659 -30.14 14.63 9.99
CA LYS A 659 -31.58 14.68 10.29
C LYS A 659 -32.41 14.05 9.17
N ARG A 660 -32.07 14.34 7.91
CA ARG A 660 -32.77 13.75 6.76
C ARG A 660 -32.56 12.23 6.67
N ILE A 661 -31.34 11.74 6.94
CA ILE A 661 -31.07 10.31 7.03
C ILE A 661 -31.92 9.65 8.12
N ASP A 662 -31.99 10.26 9.30
CA ASP A 662 -32.78 9.74 10.41
C ASP A 662 -34.29 9.70 10.07
N GLU A 663 -34.79 10.69 9.32
CA GLU A 663 -36.16 10.72 8.81
C GLU A 663 -36.45 9.64 7.75
N LEU A 664 -35.47 9.34 6.89
CA LEU A 664 -35.60 8.32 5.84
C LEU A 664 -35.56 6.89 6.40
N GLY A 665 -34.87 6.68 7.53
CA GLY A 665 -34.75 5.37 8.17
C GLY A 665 -34.08 4.33 7.27
N GLU A 666 -34.47 3.06 7.37
CA GLU A 666 -34.00 2.02 6.44
C GLU A 666 -34.80 2.07 5.13
N GLY A 667 -34.13 2.33 4.00
CA GLY A 667 -34.76 2.40 2.68
C GLY A 667 -33.76 2.38 1.52
N GLU A 668 -34.26 2.33 0.28
CA GLU A 668 -33.43 2.41 -0.94
C GLU A 668 -33.08 3.87 -1.27
N TYR A 669 -32.01 4.37 -0.67
CA TYR A 669 -31.39 5.65 -1.04
C TYR A 669 -29.86 5.54 -0.99
N GLN A 670 -29.18 6.43 -1.72
CA GLN A 670 -27.73 6.58 -1.66
C GLN A 670 -27.38 7.90 -0.97
N ALA A 671 -26.86 7.83 0.25
CA ALA A 671 -26.37 8.99 0.96
C ALA A 671 -24.84 9.08 0.83
N GLU A 672 -24.35 10.21 0.34
CA GLU A 672 -22.96 10.46 0.02
C GLU A 672 -22.49 11.76 0.66
N GLU A 673 -21.43 11.67 1.45
CA GLU A 673 -20.63 12.81 1.87
C GLU A 673 -19.56 13.08 0.79
N LEU A 674 -19.56 14.28 0.22
CA LEU A 674 -18.67 14.74 -0.85
C LEU A 674 -17.51 15.54 -0.27
N HIS A 675 -16.56 14.87 0.39
CA HIS A 675 -15.39 15.52 0.99
C HIS A 675 -14.55 16.30 -0.03
N GLU A 676 -14.56 15.86 -1.30
CA GLU A 676 -14.01 16.59 -2.44
C GLU A 676 -14.57 18.01 -2.57
N ILE A 677 -15.89 18.15 -2.38
CA ILE A 677 -16.58 19.43 -2.42
C ILE A 677 -16.23 20.25 -1.19
N THR A 678 -16.09 19.63 -0.01
CA THR A 678 -15.57 20.31 1.18
C THR A 678 -14.18 20.91 0.92
N ARG A 679 -13.29 20.16 0.27
CA ARG A 679 -11.97 20.68 -0.12
C ARG A 679 -12.06 21.80 -1.16
N ILE A 680 -12.93 21.67 -2.17
CA ILE A 680 -13.18 22.77 -3.12
C ILE A 680 -13.70 24.02 -2.40
N ASN A 681 -14.56 23.87 -1.40
CA ASN A 681 -15.07 24.99 -0.60
C ASN A 681 -13.94 25.67 0.18
N GLN A 682 -13.06 24.91 0.83
CA GLN A 682 -11.87 25.46 1.50
C GLN A 682 -10.96 26.22 0.52
N ILE A 683 -10.71 25.63 -0.66
CA ILE A 683 -9.93 26.30 -1.71
C ILE A 683 -10.65 27.58 -2.18
N ASN A 684 -11.98 27.54 -2.36
CA ASN A 684 -12.78 28.71 -2.75
C ASN A 684 -12.67 29.86 -1.75
N GLU A 685 -12.63 29.58 -0.44
CA GLU A 685 -12.39 30.60 0.58
C GLU A 685 -11.01 31.25 0.43
N VAL A 686 -9.98 30.44 0.15
CA VAL A 686 -8.63 30.95 -0.11
C VAL A 686 -8.59 31.76 -1.40
N LEU A 687 -9.23 31.29 -2.48
CA LEU A 687 -9.35 32.02 -3.75
C LEU A 687 -9.98 33.40 -3.56
N LYS A 688 -11.09 33.47 -2.81
CA LYS A 688 -11.77 34.74 -2.49
C LYS A 688 -10.88 35.66 -1.67
N ARG A 689 -10.26 35.14 -0.62
CA ARG A 689 -9.51 35.95 0.35
C ARG A 689 -8.17 36.45 -0.20
N GLN A 690 -7.44 35.60 -0.92
CA GLN A 690 -6.07 35.91 -1.36
C GLN A 690 -6.02 36.47 -2.78
N PHE A 691 -6.90 36.01 -3.66
CA PHE A 691 -6.83 36.33 -5.09
C PHE A 691 -8.05 37.10 -5.60
N ASP A 692 -9.08 37.30 -4.77
CA ASP A 692 -10.38 37.89 -5.14
C ASP A 692 -11.01 37.15 -6.35
N LEU A 693 -10.85 35.82 -6.36
CA LEU A 693 -11.39 34.89 -7.35
C LEU A 693 -12.46 34.00 -6.73
N ASP A 694 -13.35 33.47 -7.55
CA ASP A 694 -14.48 32.67 -7.09
C ASP A 694 -14.58 31.38 -7.91
N ILE A 695 -14.96 30.26 -7.30
CA ILE A 695 -15.15 28.99 -8.00
C ILE A 695 -16.19 29.08 -9.13
N GLY A 696 -17.14 30.02 -9.05
CA GLY A 696 -18.07 30.36 -10.12
C GLY A 696 -17.38 30.84 -11.41
N ASP A 697 -16.14 31.32 -11.34
CA ASP A 697 -15.35 31.67 -12.52
C ASP A 697 -14.97 30.44 -13.39
N TYR A 698 -15.19 29.20 -12.91
CA TYR A 698 -15.14 27.98 -13.74
C TYR A 698 -16.25 27.89 -14.79
N LEU A 699 -17.35 28.67 -14.61
CA LEU A 699 -18.50 28.66 -15.51
C LEU A 699 -18.37 29.67 -16.66
N LEU A 700 -17.36 30.53 -16.63
CA LEU A 700 -17.13 31.52 -17.68
C LEU A 700 -16.85 30.81 -19.02
N LYS A 701 -17.37 31.38 -20.11
CA LYS A 701 -17.21 30.87 -21.48
C LYS A 701 -16.67 31.97 -22.37
N GLU A 702 -16.06 31.57 -23.49
CA GLU A 702 -15.68 32.51 -24.53
C GLU A 702 -16.94 33.11 -25.15
N GLU A 703 -17.05 34.43 -25.12
CA GLU A 703 -18.13 35.16 -25.79
C GLU A 703 -17.60 35.74 -27.11
N ARG A 704 -18.43 35.70 -28.15
CA ARG A 704 -18.10 36.23 -29.48
C ARG A 704 -19.09 37.33 -29.87
N THR A 705 -18.61 38.30 -30.64
CA THR A 705 -19.46 39.32 -31.25
C THR A 705 -20.40 38.68 -32.28
N VAL A 706 -21.43 39.43 -32.70
CA VAL A 706 -22.33 39.01 -33.79
C VAL A 706 -21.56 38.79 -35.11
N ALA A 707 -20.40 39.44 -35.27
CA ALA A 707 -19.48 39.25 -36.39
C ALA A 707 -18.52 38.05 -36.21
N GLY A 708 -18.57 37.34 -35.07
CA GLY A 708 -17.76 36.15 -34.78
C GLY A 708 -16.40 36.43 -34.13
N GLU A 709 -16.08 37.68 -33.80
CA GLU A 709 -14.82 38.05 -33.15
C GLU A 709 -14.84 37.71 -31.65
N ALA A 710 -13.76 37.14 -31.12
CA ALA A 710 -13.65 36.81 -29.70
C ALA A 710 -13.53 38.07 -28.85
N LEU A 711 -14.38 38.17 -27.82
CA LEU A 711 -14.33 39.27 -26.86
C LEU A 711 -13.21 39.04 -25.83
N PRO A 712 -12.65 40.12 -25.24
CA PRO A 712 -11.70 40.00 -24.14
C PRO A 712 -12.29 39.19 -22.99
N THR A 713 -11.62 38.11 -22.59
CA THR A 713 -12.05 37.28 -21.46
C THR A 713 -11.58 37.86 -20.12
N LYS A 714 -12.09 37.32 -19.01
CA LYS A 714 -11.71 37.73 -17.66
C LYS A 714 -10.22 37.48 -17.38
N PHE A 715 -9.69 36.38 -17.89
CA PHE A 715 -8.31 35.94 -17.65
C PHE A 715 -7.48 36.07 -18.92
N GLN A 716 -6.28 36.60 -18.79
CA GLN A 716 -5.30 36.60 -19.87
C GLN A 716 -3.95 36.17 -19.31
N LEU A 717 -3.38 35.13 -19.88
CA LEU A 717 -2.06 34.63 -19.51
C LEU A 717 -1.01 35.22 -20.45
N VAL A 718 -0.05 35.94 -19.89
CA VAL A 718 1.02 36.59 -20.65
C VAL A 718 2.35 35.98 -20.28
N SER A 719 3.14 35.57 -21.28
CA SER A 719 4.46 34.99 -21.11
C SER A 719 5.41 35.54 -22.18
N GLY A 720 6.24 36.51 -21.81
CA GLY A 720 7.06 37.25 -22.78
C GLY A 720 6.21 38.04 -23.78
N GLU A 721 6.38 37.79 -25.08
CA GLU A 721 5.59 38.40 -26.16
C GLU A 721 4.29 37.64 -26.46
N ASP A 722 4.15 36.41 -25.96
CA ASP A 722 2.95 35.61 -26.14
C ASP A 722 1.86 36.00 -25.12
N SER A 723 0.63 36.13 -25.60
CA SER A 723 -0.54 36.41 -24.78
C SER A 723 -1.71 35.53 -25.19
N HIS A 724 -2.36 34.92 -24.20
CA HIS A 724 -3.46 33.97 -24.37
C HIS A 724 -4.65 34.41 -23.54
N ASP A 725 -5.75 34.81 -24.18
CA ASP A 725 -7.02 35.06 -23.49
C ASP A 725 -7.69 33.73 -23.13
N LEU A 726 -8.07 33.60 -21.86
CA LEU A 726 -8.61 32.39 -21.25
C LEU A 726 -10.01 32.65 -20.71
N PRO A 727 -11.01 31.80 -21.06
CA PRO A 727 -12.38 32.05 -20.67
C PRO A 727 -12.63 31.79 -19.19
N SER A 728 -12.12 30.68 -18.63
CA SER A 728 -12.41 30.25 -17.25
C SER A 728 -11.17 29.98 -16.41
N LEU A 729 -11.35 29.86 -15.09
CA LEU A 729 -10.28 29.42 -14.18
C LEU A 729 -9.72 28.05 -14.55
N GLY A 730 -10.56 27.15 -15.06
CA GLY A 730 -10.17 25.79 -15.44
C GLY A 730 -9.21 25.73 -16.63
N ASP A 731 -9.09 26.82 -17.42
CA ASP A 731 -8.26 26.86 -18.61
C ASP A 731 -6.82 27.34 -18.31
N ILE A 732 -6.56 27.86 -17.11
CA ILE A 732 -5.25 28.41 -16.71
C ILE A 732 -4.16 27.33 -16.68
N CYS A 733 -4.40 26.21 -15.99
CA CYS A 733 -3.42 25.12 -15.91
C CYS A 733 -3.12 24.48 -17.28
N PRO A 734 -4.11 24.12 -18.12
CA PRO A 734 -3.86 23.68 -19.49
C PRO A 734 -3.05 24.68 -20.33
N ALA A 735 -3.38 25.96 -20.27
CA ALA A 735 -2.68 27.01 -21.02
C ALA A 735 -1.23 27.17 -20.57
N LEU A 736 -0.97 27.16 -19.26
CA LEU A 736 0.40 27.17 -18.73
C LEU A 736 1.22 25.98 -19.24
N ARG A 737 0.65 24.77 -19.25
CA ARG A 737 1.33 23.59 -19.80
C ARG A 737 1.63 23.75 -21.28
N GLN A 738 0.70 24.30 -22.06
CA GLN A 738 0.91 24.56 -23.49
C GLN A 738 2.05 25.57 -23.72
N ILE A 739 2.09 26.66 -22.95
CA ILE A 739 3.18 27.63 -22.99
C ILE A 739 4.50 26.98 -22.61
N GLY A 740 4.53 26.22 -21.52
CA GLY A 740 5.73 25.52 -21.05
C GLY A 740 6.24 24.45 -22.01
N GLY A 741 5.40 23.93 -22.91
CA GLY A 741 5.80 23.01 -23.98
C GLY A 741 6.34 23.70 -25.24
N LYS A 742 6.14 25.02 -25.42
CA LYS A 742 6.64 25.74 -26.59
C LYS A 742 8.18 25.77 -26.57
N GLY A 743 8.80 25.44 -27.71
CA GLY A 743 10.25 25.45 -27.84
C GLY A 743 10.94 24.25 -27.18
N ILE A 744 10.20 23.17 -26.90
CA ILE A 744 10.72 21.93 -26.36
C ILE A 744 10.37 20.78 -27.31
N GLU A 745 11.37 19.99 -27.68
CA GLU A 745 11.18 18.72 -28.40
C GLU A 745 10.96 17.61 -27.38
N ILE A 746 9.85 16.87 -27.51
CA ILE A 746 9.50 15.76 -26.62
C ILE A 746 9.49 14.48 -27.46
N LYS A 747 10.33 13.51 -27.09
CA LYS A 747 10.34 12.17 -27.66
C LYS A 747 9.88 11.18 -26.60
N ARG A 748 8.89 10.33 -26.93
CA ARG A 748 8.46 9.22 -26.07
C ARG A 748 9.21 7.95 -26.46
N PHE A 749 9.78 7.24 -25.49
CA PHE A 749 10.41 5.93 -25.72
C PHE A 749 9.36 4.81 -25.66
N LYS A 750 9.49 3.81 -26.52
CA LYS A 750 8.64 2.60 -26.51
C LYS A 750 9.35 1.34 -26.02
N GLY A 751 10.68 1.30 -26.11
CA GLY A 751 11.49 0.17 -25.64
C GLY A 751 12.95 0.56 -25.44
N LEU A 752 13.69 -0.25 -24.70
CA LEU A 752 15.11 -0.03 -24.38
C LEU A 752 15.98 -0.05 -25.64
N GLY A 753 15.58 -0.79 -26.67
CA GLY A 753 16.27 -0.85 -27.96
C GLY A 753 16.25 0.47 -28.77
N GLU A 754 15.37 1.42 -28.43
CA GLU A 754 15.31 2.75 -29.07
C GLU A 754 16.33 3.74 -28.45
N MET A 755 16.94 3.36 -27.34
CA MET A 755 17.95 4.15 -26.63
C MET A 755 19.35 3.74 -27.09
N ASN A 756 20.20 4.73 -27.38
CA ASN A 756 21.61 4.44 -27.60
C ASN A 756 22.33 4.14 -26.26
N ALA A 757 23.57 3.65 -26.33
CA ALA A 757 24.33 3.25 -25.16
C ALA A 757 24.57 4.38 -24.14
N GLU A 758 24.75 5.62 -24.61
CA GLU A 758 24.97 6.79 -23.76
C GLU A 758 23.68 7.20 -23.04
N GLN A 759 22.55 7.24 -23.76
CA GLN A 759 21.24 7.49 -23.18
C GLN A 759 20.88 6.44 -22.13
N LEU A 760 21.12 5.16 -22.42
CA LEU A 760 20.86 4.07 -21.48
C LEU A 760 21.72 4.18 -20.21
N TRP A 761 23.00 4.57 -20.37
CA TRP A 761 23.89 4.85 -19.24
C TRP A 761 23.36 6.00 -18.38
N GLU A 762 23.12 7.17 -18.98
CA GLU A 762 22.72 8.38 -18.25
C GLU A 762 21.41 8.23 -17.49
N THR A 763 20.51 7.38 -17.97
CA THR A 763 19.14 7.30 -17.45
C THR A 763 18.90 6.10 -16.54
N THR A 764 19.42 4.93 -16.94
CA THR A 764 18.95 3.65 -16.39
C THR A 764 20.07 2.88 -15.70
N MET A 765 21.32 3.02 -16.16
CA MET A 765 22.44 2.22 -15.65
C MET A 765 23.36 2.97 -14.69
N ASN A 766 23.56 4.28 -14.85
CA ASN A 766 24.47 5.06 -14.02
C ASN A 766 23.99 5.12 -12.56
N PRO A 767 24.77 4.62 -11.59
CA PRO A 767 24.40 4.64 -10.18
C PRO A 767 24.08 6.03 -9.58
N GLN A 768 24.58 7.11 -10.19
CA GLN A 768 24.38 8.48 -9.70
C GLN A 768 23.05 9.10 -10.13
N THR A 769 22.46 8.64 -11.25
CA THR A 769 21.31 9.30 -11.88
C THR A 769 20.10 8.38 -12.02
N ARG A 770 20.29 7.07 -12.01
CA ARG A 770 19.20 6.11 -12.22
C ARG A 770 18.24 6.04 -11.05
N THR A 771 17.01 5.62 -11.35
CA THR A 771 16.01 5.20 -10.36
C THR A 771 15.78 3.69 -10.49
N LEU A 772 15.79 2.98 -9.37
CA LEU A 772 15.51 1.54 -9.31
C LEU A 772 14.33 1.30 -8.37
N LEU A 773 13.40 0.43 -8.76
CA LEU A 773 12.41 -0.11 -7.84
C LEU A 773 13.03 -1.29 -7.11
N ARG A 774 13.05 -1.24 -5.79
CA ARG A 774 13.52 -2.36 -4.96
C ARG A 774 12.38 -3.34 -4.75
N VAL A 775 12.58 -4.60 -5.12
CA VAL A 775 11.61 -5.68 -4.90
C VAL A 775 11.64 -6.09 -3.42
N ARG A 776 10.46 -6.27 -2.83
CA ARG A 776 10.27 -6.65 -1.42
C ARG A 776 9.17 -7.70 -1.34
N ILE A 777 9.27 -8.56 -0.32
CA ILE A 777 8.19 -9.49 0.05
C ILE A 777 7.60 -8.94 1.34
N ASP A 778 6.58 -8.11 1.21
CA ASP A 778 5.89 -7.56 2.39
C ASP A 778 4.97 -8.62 3.03
N ASP A 779 4.47 -9.55 2.21
CA ASP A 779 3.76 -10.73 2.69
C ASP A 779 3.93 -11.95 1.77
N ALA A 780 4.64 -12.95 2.28
CA ALA A 780 4.84 -14.21 1.60
C ALA A 780 3.54 -14.99 1.32
N GLY A 781 2.54 -14.94 2.20
CA GLY A 781 1.31 -15.71 2.02
C GLY A 781 0.48 -15.23 0.83
N GLU A 782 0.32 -13.91 0.70
CA GLU A 782 -0.39 -13.32 -0.44
C GLU A 782 0.45 -13.35 -1.72
N ALA A 783 1.76 -13.10 -1.63
CA ALA A 783 2.64 -13.25 -2.79
C ALA A 783 2.57 -14.68 -3.35
N ASP A 784 2.60 -15.69 -2.48
CA ASP A 784 2.41 -17.09 -2.83
C ASP A 784 1.07 -17.34 -3.52
N ARG A 785 -0.04 -16.87 -2.95
CA ARG A 785 -1.37 -16.94 -3.58
C ARG A 785 -1.40 -16.30 -4.96
N LEU A 786 -0.89 -15.08 -5.10
CA LEU A 786 -0.86 -14.35 -6.37
C LEU A 786 -0.02 -15.08 -7.43
N PHE A 787 1.16 -15.59 -7.06
CA PHE A 787 1.97 -16.39 -7.99
C PHE A 787 1.24 -17.69 -8.37
N SER A 788 0.56 -18.36 -7.44
CA SER A 788 -0.21 -19.56 -7.76
C SER A 788 -1.40 -19.29 -8.68
N ILE A 789 -2.15 -18.18 -8.50
CA ILE A 789 -3.26 -17.81 -9.40
C ILE A 789 -2.73 -17.40 -10.79
N LEU A 790 -1.76 -16.49 -10.82
CA LEU A 790 -1.27 -15.89 -12.07
C LEU A 790 -0.36 -16.82 -12.87
N MET A 791 0.41 -17.67 -12.18
CA MET A 791 1.42 -18.53 -12.80
C MET A 791 1.11 -20.02 -12.68
N GLY A 792 0.14 -20.45 -11.87
CA GLY A 792 -0.22 -21.87 -11.67
C GLY A 792 -1.10 -22.48 -12.77
N ASP A 793 -1.69 -23.65 -12.51
CA ASP A 793 -2.38 -24.45 -13.53
C ASP A 793 -3.87 -24.14 -13.71
N ASP A 794 -4.50 -23.44 -12.77
CA ASP A 794 -5.91 -23.07 -12.86
C ASP A 794 -6.14 -21.89 -13.82
N VAL A 795 -6.76 -22.18 -14.97
CA VAL A 795 -7.03 -21.19 -16.02
C VAL A 795 -8.26 -20.34 -15.68
N GLU A 796 -9.28 -20.91 -15.04
CA GLU A 796 -10.53 -20.20 -14.72
C GLU A 796 -10.29 -19.15 -13.64
N GLN A 797 -9.58 -19.50 -12.56
CA GLN A 797 -9.24 -18.54 -11.49
C GLN A 797 -8.41 -17.38 -12.02
N ARG A 798 -7.46 -17.66 -12.91
CA ARG A 798 -6.68 -16.61 -13.56
C ARG A 798 -7.57 -15.71 -14.41
N ARG A 799 -8.54 -16.27 -15.14
CA ARG A 799 -9.48 -15.49 -15.96
C ARG A 799 -10.35 -14.59 -15.10
N ASP A 800 -10.87 -15.12 -13.99
CA ASP A 800 -11.67 -14.35 -13.04
C ASP A 800 -10.84 -13.23 -12.40
N PHE A 801 -9.61 -13.51 -11.97
CA PHE A 801 -8.69 -12.49 -11.48
C PHE A 801 -8.48 -11.37 -12.51
N ILE A 802 -8.23 -11.71 -13.78
CA ILE A 802 -8.06 -10.72 -14.85
C ILE A 802 -9.33 -9.89 -15.05
N ARG A 803 -10.52 -10.52 -15.02
CA ARG A 803 -11.80 -9.81 -15.19
C ARG A 803 -12.03 -8.82 -14.07
N ASP A 804 -11.77 -9.23 -12.83
CA ASP A 804 -12.08 -8.42 -11.64
C ASP A 804 -11.13 -7.22 -11.52
N HIS A 805 -9.87 -7.36 -12.00
CA HIS A 805 -8.86 -6.30 -11.95
C HIS A 805 -8.66 -5.56 -13.29
N ALA A 806 -9.44 -5.87 -14.33
CA ALA A 806 -9.24 -5.30 -15.68
C ALA A 806 -9.34 -3.77 -15.71
N LEU A 807 -10.24 -3.19 -14.90
CA LEU A 807 -10.47 -1.74 -14.82
C LEU A 807 -9.40 -1.00 -14.01
N GLU A 808 -8.55 -1.72 -13.29
CA GLU A 808 -7.49 -1.17 -12.45
C GLU A 808 -6.21 -0.90 -13.24
N VAL A 809 -6.12 -1.43 -14.45
CA VAL A 809 -4.96 -1.28 -15.33
C VAL A 809 -4.88 0.17 -15.81
N GLN A 810 -3.94 0.93 -15.23
CA GLN A 810 -3.70 2.33 -15.60
C GLN A 810 -2.86 2.48 -16.88
N TYR A 811 -2.13 1.43 -17.27
CA TYR A 811 -1.19 1.44 -18.39
C TYR A 811 -1.38 0.19 -19.27
N LEU A 812 -2.42 0.19 -20.08
CA LEU A 812 -2.54 -0.71 -21.23
C LEU A 812 -2.04 0.06 -22.46
N ASP A 813 -0.81 -0.21 -22.91
CA ASP A 813 -0.44 0.14 -24.28
C ASP A 813 -1.22 -0.83 -25.19
N VAL A 814 -2.25 -0.30 -25.84
CA VAL A 814 -2.97 -0.96 -26.96
C VAL A 814 -2.34 -0.54 -28.27
#